data_AF-A0AAU3DCP8-F1
#
_entry.id   AF-A0AAU3DCP8-F1
#
_cell.length_a   1.000
_cell.length_b   1.000
_cell.length_c   1.000
_cell.angle_alpha   90.00
_cell.angle_beta   90.00
_cell.angle_gamma   90.00
#
_symmetry.space_group_name_H-M   'P 1'
#
loop_
_entity.id
_entity.type
_entity.pdbx_description
1 polymer ?
#
loop_
_entity_poly.entity_id
_entity_poly.type
_entity_poly.pdbx_seq_one_letter_code
_entity_poly.pdbx_strand_id
1 'polypeptide(L)'
;MSASITVFLLAIPMSLGLAVAMGAPLEAGLISAAVGGIVAGLLGGTPLQVSGPSAGLTVVTAETIQIYGWRTTCAITIGAGLLQLALGSLRAARSALAVSPAVVHGTLAGIGVAIALAQLHIVLGGSPQSSAISNVLHLPDQLARVSPAAPLIGALTVTVLVLWPRLPGRAGRILRRIPAALASVGLATAVAAWAAPSIARVDLPSWRSHALPEMPQGPVLGLATAVFTMMLVASLESLLAAVAVDKLVADRNRAHPTDSSAGAGKLRAPAPDPARELSENARHPADPAMPASEAEPEAEPEVESHAGPADRSRSTPPLKRSDLDRELRAQGIANAVSGLLGGLAVSGGAVRSSANVRAGATSRASTVLHGVWILLASALLVTALERIPLAALGALVMMVGLKMVSLAHIRNVHKHREFLVYGATIAGVLVVGVLKGVAIGIAVAVIVALHRLARTRISVTERTGEHHLSVRGQLTFLAVPRLSRALGQLPHGADVVVELDGFFMDHAAYETIQDWSNAHTAHGGQVAFAGRFGGRIAEPAAAAHACCRPWTPWRNHHCHDQPEHAPPPQPAADRPTPFITADTSTGTAPPTVPETDGKAPALPPPHTHSTLSPEPEQEPAPPLPAPSPLPQTATTAPPAPAPHAAPTPQAASHAAPHAASLQDPAPVDGPPRAVGDHRLVRGLSSFQRDTAPLVRGELARLAREGQRPSQLFITCADSRLVTSMITASGPGDLFTVRNIGNLVPLPDAEEGDHSVGAAIEYAVDVLGVESITVCGHSDCGAMNALLEGAPDSPDTSLWRWLRHGLPSLGRATSADDCRVRFSGRPPADVVERLCLTNVVQQLDHLRAHPSVARRIADGTLRLHGMYFHVAEAQSYLLTEEGAAGSRPADVFDPIAPVHPAEPARTGS
;
A
#
# COMPACT_ATOMS: atom_id res chain seq x y z
N MET A 1 17.93 24.75 -5.22
CA MET A 1 17.85 26.15 -5.70
C MET A 1 17.06 26.26 -7.01
N SER A 2 17.41 25.52 -8.07
CA SER A 2 16.63 25.47 -9.33
C SER A 2 15.13 25.21 -9.11
N ALA A 3 14.79 24.10 -8.44
CA ALA A 3 13.39 23.75 -8.16
C ALA A 3 12.61 24.82 -7.38
N SER A 4 13.20 25.41 -6.34
CA SER A 4 12.60 26.52 -5.58
C SER A 4 12.29 27.73 -6.45
N ILE A 5 13.12 28.04 -7.45
CA ILE A 5 12.90 29.12 -8.41
C ILE A 5 11.76 28.76 -9.38
N THR A 6 11.75 27.54 -9.93
CA THR A 6 10.67 27.07 -10.83
C THR A 6 9.30 27.12 -10.14
N VAL A 7 9.23 26.73 -8.86
CA VAL A 7 8.00 26.78 -8.05
C VAL A 7 7.61 28.22 -7.72
N PHE A 8 8.57 29.08 -7.35
CA PHE A 8 8.36 30.51 -7.10
C PHE A 8 7.77 31.24 -8.31
N LEU A 9 8.36 31.06 -9.49
CA LEU A 9 7.90 31.67 -10.74
C LEU A 9 6.49 31.20 -11.15
N LEU A 10 6.09 29.97 -10.77
CA LEU A 10 4.73 29.47 -10.94
C LEU A 10 3.75 30.02 -9.90
N ALA A 11 4.21 30.30 -8.69
CA ALA A 11 3.37 30.59 -7.55
C ALA A 11 2.86 32.03 -7.47
N ILE A 12 3.67 33.05 -7.81
CA ILE A 12 3.23 34.46 -7.76
C ILE A 12 1.90 34.69 -8.53
N PRO A 13 1.82 34.44 -9.85
CA PRO A 13 0.60 34.72 -10.60
C PRO A 13 -0.58 33.83 -10.17
N MET A 14 -0.31 32.60 -9.74
CA MET A 14 -1.34 31.71 -9.18
C MET A 14 -1.89 32.22 -7.85
N SER A 15 -1.06 32.80 -6.99
CA SER A 15 -1.46 33.22 -5.63
C SER A 15 -2.21 34.56 -5.67
N LEU A 16 -1.77 35.50 -6.51
CA LEU A 16 -2.53 36.72 -6.83
C LEU A 16 -3.89 36.36 -7.42
N GLY A 17 -3.93 35.48 -8.44
CA GLY A 17 -5.19 35.07 -9.05
C GLY A 17 -6.14 34.39 -8.06
N LEU A 18 -5.64 33.53 -7.17
CA LEU A 18 -6.47 32.90 -6.15
C LEU A 18 -7.05 33.92 -5.16
N ALA A 19 -6.33 34.99 -4.82
CA ALA A 19 -6.89 36.08 -4.01
C ALA A 19 -8.01 36.84 -4.75
N VAL A 20 -7.84 37.18 -6.04
CA VAL A 20 -8.94 37.75 -6.87
C VAL A 20 -10.15 36.82 -6.86
N ALA A 21 -9.93 35.51 -7.05
CA ALA A 21 -10.98 34.52 -7.12
C ALA A 21 -11.71 34.27 -5.78
N MET A 22 -11.09 34.64 -4.66
CA MET A 22 -11.70 34.62 -3.32
C MET A 22 -12.36 35.95 -2.94
N GLY A 23 -12.21 37.02 -3.73
CA GLY A 23 -12.63 38.37 -3.34
C GLY A 23 -11.81 38.93 -2.17
N ALA A 24 -10.57 38.47 -2.02
CA ALA A 24 -9.67 38.82 -0.92
C ALA A 24 -8.59 39.83 -1.36
N PRO A 25 -7.97 40.58 -0.41
CA PRO A 25 -6.82 41.43 -0.70
C PRO A 25 -5.67 40.63 -1.34
N LEU A 26 -5.02 41.22 -2.33
CA LEU A 26 -4.10 40.50 -3.23
C LEU A 26 -2.80 40.07 -2.54
N GLU A 27 -2.33 40.85 -1.58
CA GLU A 27 -1.22 40.53 -0.69
C GLU A 27 -1.52 39.32 0.22
N ALA A 28 -2.78 39.04 0.57
CA ALA A 28 -3.14 37.87 1.37
C ALA A 28 -2.81 36.54 0.66
N GLY A 29 -2.84 36.55 -0.68
CA GLY A 29 -2.34 35.45 -1.52
C GLY A 29 -0.82 35.30 -1.45
N LEU A 30 -0.07 36.39 -1.39
CA LEU A 30 1.38 36.36 -1.27
C LEU A 30 1.83 35.96 0.15
N ILE A 31 1.17 36.49 1.19
CA ILE A 31 1.39 36.15 2.60
C ILE A 31 1.16 34.65 2.83
N SER A 32 0.01 34.12 2.42
CA SER A 32 -0.30 32.68 2.56
C SER A 32 0.64 31.77 1.76
N ALA A 33 1.14 32.23 0.60
CA ALA A 33 2.12 31.48 -0.18
C ALA A 33 3.50 31.47 0.50
N ALA A 34 3.93 32.59 1.08
CA ALA A 34 5.14 32.68 1.88
C ALA A 34 5.07 31.82 3.16
N VAL A 35 3.98 31.93 3.91
CA VAL A 35 3.72 31.14 5.13
C VAL A 35 3.63 29.65 4.80
N GLY A 36 2.97 29.27 3.70
CA GLY A 36 2.92 27.89 3.23
C GLY A 36 4.29 27.34 2.80
N GLY A 37 5.12 28.14 2.14
CA GLY A 37 6.49 27.77 1.80
C GLY A 37 7.39 27.60 3.03
N ILE A 38 7.34 28.56 3.97
CA ILE A 38 8.24 28.61 5.13
C ILE A 38 7.75 27.72 6.27
N VAL A 39 6.56 27.97 6.82
CA VAL A 39 6.07 27.30 8.04
C VAL A 39 5.75 25.83 7.77
N ALA A 40 4.93 25.53 6.77
CA ALA A 40 4.65 24.14 6.42
C ALA A 40 5.86 23.45 5.78
N GLY A 41 6.72 24.16 5.02
CA GLY A 41 7.95 23.59 4.48
C GLY A 41 8.99 23.20 5.54
N LEU A 42 9.14 23.99 6.61
CA LEU A 42 10.00 23.65 7.75
C LEU A 42 9.40 22.50 8.57
N LEU A 43 8.16 22.65 9.02
CA LEU A 43 7.54 21.76 10.00
C LEU A 43 6.99 20.46 9.40
N GLY A 44 6.66 20.46 8.10
CA GLY A 44 5.93 19.43 7.36
C GLY A 44 6.42 18.00 7.52
N GLY A 45 5.48 17.08 7.32
CA GLY A 45 5.68 15.64 7.24
C GLY A 45 6.04 15.16 5.83
N THR A 46 5.74 15.95 4.80
CA THR A 46 6.02 15.66 3.38
C THR A 46 7.14 16.57 2.83
N PRO A 47 8.42 16.14 2.76
CA PRO A 47 9.54 17.06 2.52
C PRO A 47 9.59 17.78 1.17
N LEU A 48 8.82 17.33 0.16
CA LEU A 48 8.76 17.96 -1.17
C LEU A 48 7.40 18.63 -1.48
N GLN A 49 6.47 18.66 -0.51
CA GLN A 49 5.17 19.30 -0.68
C GLN A 49 5.28 20.82 -0.57
N VAL A 50 4.72 21.51 -1.56
CA VAL A 50 4.63 22.96 -1.59
C VAL A 50 3.24 23.37 -1.15
N SER A 51 3.17 24.05 -0.02
CA SER A 51 1.91 24.57 0.53
C SER A 51 1.75 26.07 0.22
N GLY A 52 0.52 26.56 0.21
CA GLY A 52 0.15 27.96 -0.02
C GLY A 52 -1.35 28.11 -0.21
N PRO A 53 -1.86 29.22 -0.77
CA PRO A 53 -3.28 29.35 -1.07
C PRO A 53 -3.71 28.28 -2.07
N SER A 54 -4.90 27.70 -1.91
CA SER A 54 -5.33 26.54 -2.71
C SER A 54 -6.64 26.79 -3.46
N ALA A 55 -6.82 26.09 -4.58
CA ALA A 55 -8.01 26.19 -5.41
C ALA A 55 -9.22 25.53 -4.75
N GLY A 56 -9.07 24.39 -4.05
CA GLY A 56 -10.18 23.78 -3.30
C GLY A 56 -10.77 24.73 -2.24
N LEU A 57 -9.93 25.59 -1.66
CA LEU A 57 -10.34 26.58 -0.66
C LEU A 57 -11.00 27.83 -1.25
N THR A 58 -10.96 28.06 -2.56
CA THR A 58 -11.46 29.31 -3.18
C THR A 58 -12.92 29.57 -2.87
N VAL A 59 -13.79 28.58 -3.10
CA VAL A 59 -15.25 28.74 -2.91
C VAL A 59 -15.59 28.94 -1.43
N VAL A 60 -15.00 28.15 -0.54
CA VAL A 60 -15.21 28.25 0.91
C VAL A 60 -14.75 29.61 1.45
N THR A 61 -13.59 30.09 0.98
CA THR A 61 -13.03 31.37 1.43
C THR A 61 -13.87 32.54 0.89
N ALA A 62 -14.28 32.50 -0.38
CA ALA A 62 -15.18 33.50 -0.96
C ALA A 62 -16.53 33.58 -0.22
N GLU A 63 -17.17 32.44 0.04
CA GLU A 63 -18.41 32.34 0.81
C GLU A 63 -18.23 32.92 2.23
N THR A 64 -17.11 32.60 2.89
CA THR A 64 -16.79 33.11 4.24
C THR A 64 -16.58 34.64 4.23
N ILE A 65 -15.89 35.18 3.22
CA ILE A 65 -15.65 36.63 3.08
C ILE A 65 -16.95 37.38 2.82
N GLN A 66 -17.84 36.84 1.97
CA GLN A 66 -19.13 37.45 1.66
C GLN A 66 -20.09 37.45 2.87
N ILE A 67 -20.06 36.41 3.72
CA ILE A 67 -20.95 36.29 4.88
C ILE A 67 -20.40 37.05 6.11
N TYR A 68 -19.10 36.96 6.37
CA TYR A 68 -18.49 37.42 7.63
C TYR A 68 -17.47 38.56 7.49
N GLY A 69 -17.09 38.90 6.25
CA GLY A 69 -16.03 39.87 5.98
C GLY A 69 -14.61 39.29 6.09
N TRP A 70 -13.65 40.05 5.55
CA TRP A 70 -12.25 39.62 5.44
C TRP A 70 -11.57 39.36 6.80
N ARG A 71 -11.71 40.29 7.75
CA ARG A 71 -11.05 40.22 9.07
C ARG A 71 -11.56 39.03 9.91
N THR A 72 -12.84 38.71 9.79
CA THR A 72 -13.46 37.54 10.41
C THR A 72 -13.01 36.25 9.73
N THR A 73 -12.85 36.26 8.39
CA THR A 73 -12.31 35.11 7.64
C THR A 73 -10.88 34.78 8.08
N CYS A 74 -10.08 35.79 8.42
CA CYS A 74 -8.75 35.60 9.02
C CYS A 74 -8.85 34.86 10.37
N ALA A 75 -9.74 35.27 11.27
CA ALA A 75 -10.00 34.57 12.54
C ALA A 75 -10.56 33.14 12.35
N ILE A 76 -11.42 32.92 11.35
CA ILE A 76 -11.92 31.59 10.97
C ILE A 76 -10.78 30.69 10.46
N THR A 77 -9.82 31.27 9.75
CA THR A 77 -8.61 30.56 9.29
C THR A 77 -7.69 30.18 10.46
N ILE A 78 -7.59 31.03 11.50
CA ILE A 78 -6.91 30.68 12.76
C ILE A 78 -7.62 29.52 13.45
N GLY A 79 -8.95 29.60 13.64
CA GLY A 79 -9.75 28.52 14.24
C GLY A 79 -9.62 27.19 13.49
N ALA A 80 -9.62 27.24 12.16
CA ALA A 80 -9.40 26.07 11.31
C ALA A 80 -7.99 25.48 11.52
N GLY A 81 -6.96 26.33 11.58
CA GLY A 81 -5.58 25.90 11.85
C GLY A 81 -5.39 25.26 13.21
N LEU A 82 -6.01 25.80 14.26
CA LEU A 82 -6.02 25.21 15.60
C LEU A 82 -6.70 23.84 15.62
N LEU A 83 -7.82 23.69 14.90
CA LEU A 83 -8.54 22.41 14.79
C LEU A 83 -7.75 21.36 13.98
N GLN A 84 -7.02 21.76 12.92
CA GLN A 84 -6.06 20.89 12.23
C GLN A 84 -4.93 20.45 13.16
N LEU A 85 -4.37 21.37 13.94
CA LEU A 85 -3.30 21.07 14.90
C LEU A 85 -3.76 20.07 15.98
N ALA A 86 -5.00 20.19 16.46
CA ALA A 86 -5.61 19.22 17.35
C ALA A 86 -5.76 17.83 16.69
N LEU A 87 -6.37 17.74 15.50
CA LEU A 87 -6.58 16.48 14.79
C LEU A 87 -5.26 15.77 14.43
N GLY A 88 -4.25 16.52 14.00
CA GLY A 88 -2.91 16.00 13.74
C GLY A 88 -2.15 15.58 15.01
N SER A 89 -2.53 16.10 16.18
CA SER A 89 -1.97 15.69 17.48
C SER A 89 -2.65 14.43 18.02
N LEU A 90 -3.97 14.29 17.79
CA LEU A 90 -4.77 13.08 18.06
C LEU A 90 -4.46 11.91 17.09
N ARG A 91 -3.51 12.08 16.16
CA ARG A 91 -3.10 11.09 15.14
C ARG A 91 -4.25 10.64 14.21
N ALA A 92 -5.18 11.55 13.93
CA ALA A 92 -6.39 11.29 13.16
C ALA A 92 -6.22 11.44 11.63
N ALA A 93 -5.04 11.80 11.11
CA ALA A 93 -4.88 12.12 9.69
C ALA A 93 -5.12 10.91 8.77
N ARG A 94 -4.87 9.69 9.25
CA ARG A 94 -5.22 8.46 8.53
C ARG A 94 -6.73 8.23 8.41
N SER A 95 -7.53 8.72 9.35
CA SER A 95 -9.00 8.62 9.28
C SER A 95 -9.58 9.50 8.16
N ALA A 96 -8.93 10.62 7.83
CA ALA A 96 -9.33 11.45 6.69
C ALA A 96 -9.15 10.76 5.32
N LEU A 97 -8.28 9.74 5.24
CA LEU A 97 -8.14 8.90 4.05
C LEU A 97 -9.24 7.84 3.89
N ALA A 98 -10.16 7.71 4.86
CA ALA A 98 -11.34 6.83 4.71
C ALA A 98 -12.44 7.46 3.83
N VAL A 99 -12.33 8.73 3.46
CA VAL A 99 -13.24 9.38 2.51
C VAL A 99 -13.04 8.77 1.12
N SER A 100 -14.13 8.29 0.50
CA SER A 100 -14.07 7.66 -0.83
C SER A 100 -13.40 8.57 -1.86
N PRO A 101 -12.49 8.05 -2.71
CA PRO A 101 -11.89 8.81 -3.80
C PRO A 101 -12.92 9.45 -4.74
N ALA A 102 -14.10 8.85 -4.92
CA ALA A 102 -15.17 9.41 -5.74
C ALA A 102 -15.75 10.71 -5.14
N VAL A 103 -15.87 10.79 -3.82
CA VAL A 103 -16.25 12.04 -3.12
C VAL A 103 -15.16 13.08 -3.30
N VAL A 104 -13.90 12.72 -3.02
CA VAL A 104 -12.75 13.63 -3.19
C VAL A 104 -12.68 14.25 -4.59
N HIS A 105 -12.71 13.43 -5.64
CA HIS A 105 -12.62 13.93 -7.01
C HIS A 105 -13.90 14.70 -7.41
N GLY A 106 -15.08 14.29 -6.93
CA GLY A 106 -16.33 15.02 -7.14
C GLY A 106 -16.33 16.40 -6.48
N THR A 107 -15.77 16.52 -5.27
CA THR A 107 -15.60 17.80 -4.57
C THR A 107 -14.65 18.72 -5.34
N LEU A 108 -13.47 18.23 -5.73
CA LEU A 108 -12.50 19.00 -6.51
C LEU A 108 -13.06 19.42 -7.90
N ALA A 109 -13.82 18.55 -8.56
CA ALA A 109 -14.47 18.88 -9.83
C ALA A 109 -15.59 19.92 -9.67
N GLY A 110 -16.44 19.80 -8.64
CA GLY A 110 -17.49 20.77 -8.34
C GLY A 110 -16.92 22.16 -8.02
N ILE A 111 -15.86 22.21 -7.21
CA ILE A 111 -15.13 23.46 -6.93
C ILE A 111 -14.47 24.00 -8.21
N GLY A 112 -13.86 23.15 -9.03
CA GLY A 112 -13.26 23.55 -10.31
C GLY A 112 -14.24 24.18 -11.30
N VAL A 113 -15.48 23.66 -11.36
CA VAL A 113 -16.59 24.24 -12.15
C VAL A 113 -17.06 25.57 -11.56
N ALA A 114 -17.28 25.65 -10.25
CA ALA A 114 -17.68 26.89 -9.58
C ALA A 114 -16.65 28.01 -9.79
N ILE A 115 -15.35 27.69 -9.69
CA ILE A 115 -14.25 28.61 -10.00
C ILE A 115 -14.30 29.06 -11.46
N ALA A 116 -14.44 28.12 -12.41
CA ALA A 116 -14.47 28.47 -13.83
C ALA A 116 -15.63 29.43 -14.17
N LEU A 117 -16.82 29.21 -13.59
CA LEU A 117 -17.98 30.09 -13.74
C LEU A 117 -17.75 31.48 -13.15
N ALA A 118 -17.21 31.57 -11.93
CA ALA A 118 -16.89 32.85 -11.30
C ALA A 118 -15.80 33.61 -12.07
N GLN A 119 -14.73 32.94 -12.50
CA GLN A 119 -13.63 33.59 -13.21
C GLN A 119 -14.00 34.01 -14.64
N LEU A 120 -14.98 33.37 -15.27
CA LEU A 120 -15.51 33.81 -16.56
C LEU A 120 -16.07 35.24 -16.49
N HIS A 121 -16.67 35.64 -15.37
CA HIS A 121 -17.18 37.01 -15.18
C HIS A 121 -16.03 38.04 -15.18
N ILE A 122 -14.91 37.71 -14.55
CA ILE A 122 -13.70 38.57 -14.52
C ILE A 122 -13.04 38.65 -15.90
N VAL A 123 -13.00 37.54 -16.65
CA VAL A 123 -12.50 37.51 -18.04
C VAL A 123 -13.39 38.35 -18.97
N LEU A 124 -14.71 38.36 -18.74
CA LEU A 124 -15.67 39.21 -19.44
C LEU A 124 -15.74 40.65 -18.90
N GLY A 125 -14.83 41.05 -18.00
CA GLY A 125 -14.69 42.43 -17.52
C GLY A 125 -15.67 42.88 -16.43
N GLY A 126 -16.28 41.95 -15.69
CA GLY A 126 -17.25 42.20 -14.62
C GLY A 126 -16.92 41.45 -13.32
N SER A 127 -17.88 41.40 -12.39
CA SER A 127 -17.70 40.82 -11.05
C SER A 127 -18.36 39.44 -10.89
N PRO A 128 -17.72 38.50 -10.16
CA PRO A 128 -18.29 37.19 -9.87
C PRO A 128 -19.43 37.28 -8.84
N GLN A 129 -20.36 36.33 -8.91
CA GLN A 129 -21.50 36.22 -8.00
C GLN A 129 -21.24 35.20 -6.88
N SER A 130 -22.00 35.28 -5.78
CA SER A 130 -21.79 34.47 -4.56
C SER A 130 -22.04 32.96 -4.71
N SER A 131 -22.84 32.52 -5.69
CA SER A 131 -23.12 31.10 -5.94
C SER A 131 -22.86 30.70 -7.39
N ALA A 132 -22.53 29.44 -7.65
CA ALA A 132 -22.32 28.93 -9.01
C ALA A 132 -23.58 29.10 -9.89
N ILE A 133 -24.78 28.95 -9.30
CA ILE A 133 -26.06 29.16 -10.00
C ILE A 133 -26.25 30.65 -10.35
N SER A 134 -25.98 31.56 -9.42
CA SER A 134 -26.07 33.01 -9.65
C SER A 134 -25.12 33.48 -10.77
N ASN A 135 -23.91 32.90 -10.85
CA ASN A 135 -23.00 33.15 -11.96
C ASN A 135 -23.57 32.64 -13.30
N VAL A 136 -24.22 31.48 -13.35
CA VAL A 136 -24.88 31.01 -14.59
C VAL A 136 -26.03 31.94 -15.00
N LEU A 137 -26.85 32.40 -14.05
CA LEU A 137 -28.04 33.22 -14.33
C LEU A 137 -27.69 34.64 -14.81
N HIS A 138 -26.63 35.27 -14.30
CA HIS A 138 -26.22 36.62 -14.73
C HIS A 138 -25.29 36.66 -15.95
N LEU A 139 -24.81 35.50 -16.42
CA LEU A 139 -23.91 35.44 -17.58
C LEU A 139 -24.49 36.07 -18.87
N PRO A 140 -25.79 35.92 -19.24
CA PRO A 140 -26.37 36.56 -20.42
C PRO A 140 -26.38 38.10 -20.30
N ASP A 141 -26.77 38.61 -19.13
CA ASP A 141 -26.81 40.05 -18.81
C ASP A 141 -25.42 40.70 -18.88
N GLN A 142 -24.36 39.93 -18.59
CA GLN A 142 -22.99 40.37 -18.77
C GLN A 142 -22.56 40.29 -20.24
N LEU A 143 -22.88 39.19 -20.94
CA LEU A 143 -22.48 38.96 -22.33
C LEU A 143 -23.00 40.07 -23.27
N ALA A 144 -24.17 40.64 -22.97
CA ALA A 144 -24.76 41.78 -23.68
C ALA A 144 -24.02 43.12 -23.49
N ARG A 145 -23.07 43.22 -22.55
CA ARG A 145 -22.39 44.48 -22.16
C ARG A 145 -20.85 44.38 -22.17
N VAL A 146 -20.31 43.40 -22.90
CA VAL A 146 -18.87 43.11 -22.94
C VAL A 146 -18.08 44.20 -23.68
N SER A 147 -17.11 44.81 -22.99
CA SER A 147 -16.02 45.55 -23.63
C SER A 147 -14.95 44.57 -24.16
N PRO A 148 -14.44 44.70 -25.40
CA PRO A 148 -13.58 43.69 -26.01
C PRO A 148 -12.19 43.55 -25.36
N ALA A 149 -11.72 44.57 -24.63
CA ALA A 149 -10.36 44.58 -24.08
C ALA A 149 -10.08 43.45 -23.08
N ALA A 150 -10.98 43.21 -22.11
CA ALA A 150 -10.80 42.16 -21.10
C ALA A 150 -10.88 40.73 -21.69
N PRO A 151 -11.88 40.37 -22.53
CA PRO A 151 -11.93 39.09 -23.21
C PRO A 151 -10.71 38.83 -24.10
N LEU A 152 -10.20 39.83 -24.84
CA LEU A 152 -9.02 39.66 -25.69
C LEU A 152 -7.76 39.35 -24.87
N ILE A 153 -7.54 40.07 -23.76
CA ILE A 153 -6.42 39.80 -22.84
C ILE A 153 -6.59 38.43 -22.14
N GLY A 154 -7.81 38.05 -21.78
CA GLY A 154 -8.12 36.72 -21.24
C GLY A 154 -7.88 35.60 -22.26
N ALA A 155 -8.37 35.75 -23.49
CA ALA A 155 -8.19 34.80 -24.57
C ALA A 155 -6.71 34.64 -24.98
N LEU A 156 -5.96 35.74 -25.02
CA LEU A 156 -4.49 35.72 -25.18
C LEU A 156 -3.84 34.90 -24.05
N THR A 157 -4.22 35.16 -22.79
CA THR A 157 -3.68 34.44 -21.63
C THR A 157 -3.96 32.94 -21.72
N VAL A 158 -5.20 32.53 -22.05
CA VAL A 158 -5.56 31.12 -22.26
C VAL A 158 -4.77 30.51 -23.41
N THR A 159 -4.68 31.21 -24.54
CA THR A 159 -3.97 30.75 -25.74
C THR A 159 -2.50 30.47 -25.43
N VAL A 160 -1.80 31.41 -24.77
CA VAL A 160 -0.40 31.22 -24.35
C VAL A 160 -0.30 30.06 -23.37
N LEU A 161 -1.16 29.97 -22.36
CA LEU A 161 -1.14 28.88 -21.37
C LEU A 161 -1.36 27.48 -21.98
N VAL A 162 -2.01 27.40 -23.14
CA VAL A 162 -2.33 26.16 -23.87
C VAL A 162 -1.30 25.83 -24.97
N LEU A 163 -0.69 26.84 -25.61
CA LEU A 163 0.31 26.66 -26.68
C LEU A 163 1.76 26.59 -26.16
N TRP A 164 2.11 27.33 -25.09
CA TRP A 164 3.48 27.40 -24.56
C TRP A 164 4.14 26.03 -24.27
N PRO A 165 3.44 25.02 -23.70
CA PRO A 165 4.01 23.68 -23.51
C PRO A 165 4.29 22.92 -24.83
N ARG A 166 3.61 23.30 -25.92
CA ARG A 166 3.63 22.60 -27.22
C ARG A 166 4.64 23.15 -28.23
N LEU A 167 5.29 24.28 -27.94
CA LEU A 167 6.21 24.96 -28.88
C LEU A 167 7.30 24.00 -29.43
N PRO A 168 7.40 23.79 -30.75
CA PRO A 168 8.40 22.90 -31.34
C PRO A 168 9.82 23.50 -31.36
N GLY A 169 10.79 22.72 -31.85
CA GLY A 169 12.16 23.18 -32.12
C GLY A 169 13.08 23.40 -30.92
N ARG A 170 14.33 23.79 -31.21
CA ARG A 170 15.39 24.07 -30.21
C ARG A 170 15.00 25.25 -29.31
N ALA A 171 14.54 26.36 -29.89
CA ALA A 171 14.09 27.54 -29.14
C ALA A 171 12.94 27.21 -28.17
N GLY A 172 11.93 26.47 -28.60
CA GLY A 172 10.84 26.02 -27.73
C GLY A 172 11.31 25.13 -26.56
N ARG A 173 12.41 24.38 -26.72
CA ARG A 173 13.02 23.60 -25.61
C ARG A 173 13.65 24.50 -24.54
N ILE A 174 14.25 25.63 -24.93
CA ILE A 174 14.79 26.64 -24.00
C ILE A 174 13.63 27.40 -23.33
N LEU A 175 12.68 27.89 -24.13
CA LEU A 175 11.59 28.75 -23.65
C LEU A 175 10.66 28.04 -22.64
N ARG A 176 10.48 26.72 -22.78
CA ARG A 176 9.76 25.87 -21.81
C ARG A 176 10.38 25.76 -20.42
N ARG A 177 11.61 26.27 -20.20
CA ARG A 177 12.16 26.44 -18.84
C ARG A 177 11.35 27.45 -18.02
N ILE A 178 10.69 28.41 -18.66
CA ILE A 178 9.81 29.40 -18.02
C ILE A 178 8.42 28.77 -17.82
N PRO A 179 7.85 28.80 -16.59
CA PRO A 179 6.50 28.30 -16.34
C PRO A 179 5.45 29.01 -17.21
N ALA A 180 4.58 28.24 -17.87
CA ALA A 180 3.59 28.77 -18.81
C ALA A 180 2.65 29.83 -18.19
N ALA A 181 2.38 29.76 -16.87
CA ALA A 181 1.58 30.75 -16.15
C ALA A 181 2.27 32.12 -16.02
N LEU A 182 3.60 32.14 -15.84
CA LEU A 182 4.37 33.38 -15.82
C LEU A 182 4.49 33.96 -17.22
N ALA A 183 4.72 33.11 -18.22
CA ALA A 183 4.78 33.51 -19.62
C ALA A 183 3.44 34.11 -20.11
N SER A 184 2.31 33.47 -19.77
CA SER A 184 0.99 33.97 -20.15
C SER A 184 0.65 35.30 -19.48
N VAL A 185 0.92 35.44 -18.17
CA VAL A 185 0.66 36.70 -17.45
C VAL A 185 1.62 37.80 -17.88
N GLY A 186 2.90 37.51 -18.10
CA GLY A 186 3.89 38.47 -18.58
C GLY A 186 3.58 39.03 -19.96
N LEU A 187 3.26 38.15 -20.93
CA LEU A 187 2.90 38.58 -22.29
C LEU A 187 1.55 39.31 -22.31
N ALA A 188 0.55 38.84 -21.55
CA ALA A 188 -0.72 39.55 -21.39
C ALA A 188 -0.55 40.94 -20.77
N THR A 189 0.37 41.09 -19.80
CA THR A 189 0.69 42.38 -19.17
C THR A 189 1.38 43.32 -20.15
N ALA A 190 2.35 42.83 -20.93
CA ALA A 190 3.03 43.61 -21.96
C ALA A 190 2.07 44.11 -23.06
N VAL A 191 1.21 43.23 -23.57
CA VAL A 191 0.19 43.59 -24.57
C VAL A 191 -0.84 44.57 -23.98
N ALA A 192 -1.32 44.34 -22.76
CA ALA A 192 -2.28 45.24 -22.11
C ALA A 192 -1.71 46.63 -21.80
N ALA A 193 -0.41 46.74 -21.50
CA ALA A 193 0.25 48.02 -21.26
C ALA A 193 0.24 48.94 -22.50
N TRP A 194 0.22 48.38 -23.71
CA TRP A 194 0.17 49.12 -24.96
C TRP A 194 -1.26 49.21 -25.54
N ALA A 195 -1.96 48.08 -25.66
CA ALA A 195 -3.24 47.96 -26.35
C ALA A 195 -4.48 48.27 -25.48
N ALA A 196 -4.35 48.26 -24.14
CA ALA A 196 -5.49 48.51 -23.24
C ALA A 196 -5.09 49.33 -21.99
N PRO A 197 -4.67 50.60 -22.13
CA PRO A 197 -4.20 51.40 -21.00
C PRO A 197 -5.20 51.51 -19.84
N SER A 198 -6.50 51.52 -20.12
CA SER A 198 -7.60 51.63 -19.13
C SER A 198 -8.10 50.30 -18.55
N ILE A 199 -7.49 49.16 -18.85
CA ILE A 199 -7.93 47.86 -18.28
C ILE A 199 -7.73 47.82 -16.75
N ALA A 200 -8.64 47.16 -16.04
CA ALA A 200 -8.51 46.92 -14.60
C ALA A 200 -7.29 46.03 -14.30
N ARG A 201 -6.49 46.43 -13.32
CA ARG A 201 -5.22 45.79 -12.91
C ARG A 201 -5.24 45.41 -11.44
N VAL A 202 -4.23 44.65 -11.03
CA VAL A 202 -3.85 44.43 -9.63
C VAL A 202 -3.66 45.77 -8.93
N ASP A 203 -4.28 45.91 -7.76
CA ASP A 203 -4.06 47.01 -6.82
C ASP A 203 -3.61 46.43 -5.48
N LEU A 204 -2.67 47.08 -4.80
CA LEU A 204 -1.99 46.58 -3.59
C LEU A 204 -1.91 47.67 -2.49
N PRO A 205 -3.01 48.34 -2.12
CA PRO A 205 -2.98 49.52 -1.26
C PRO A 205 -2.63 49.18 0.20
N SER A 206 -2.96 47.96 0.64
CA SER A 206 -2.98 47.51 2.05
C SER A 206 -1.61 47.14 2.64
N TRP A 207 -0.51 47.21 1.88
CA TRP A 207 0.85 47.18 2.46
C TRP A 207 1.09 48.29 3.51
N ARG A 208 0.26 49.34 3.50
CA ARG A 208 0.27 50.45 4.47
C ARG A 208 -0.65 50.23 5.69
N SER A 209 -1.46 49.17 5.70
CA SER A 209 -2.49 48.93 6.72
C SER A 209 -2.77 47.43 6.91
N HIS A 210 -2.05 46.77 7.84
CA HIS A 210 -2.26 45.37 8.16
C HIS A 210 -3.67 45.14 8.75
N ALA A 211 -4.48 44.33 8.07
CA ALA A 211 -5.80 43.93 8.53
C ALA A 211 -5.69 42.82 9.60
N LEU A 212 -5.43 43.21 10.86
CA LEU A 212 -5.43 42.27 11.98
C LEU A 212 -6.76 41.51 12.07
N PRO A 213 -6.76 40.20 12.42
CA PRO A 213 -7.97 39.40 12.57
C PRO A 213 -8.91 40.02 13.62
N GLU A 214 -10.21 39.90 13.38
CA GLU A 214 -11.25 40.47 14.24
C GLU A 214 -12.08 39.35 14.89
N MET A 215 -12.53 39.56 16.13
CA MET A 215 -13.35 38.57 16.85
C MET A 215 -14.66 38.34 16.08
N PRO A 216 -14.98 37.10 15.67
CA PRO A 216 -16.17 36.86 14.86
C PRO A 216 -17.47 37.20 15.56
N GLN A 217 -18.26 38.09 14.95
CA GLN A 217 -19.59 38.46 15.41
C GLN A 217 -20.64 37.71 14.57
N GLY A 218 -21.49 36.92 15.21
CA GLY A 218 -22.55 36.17 14.53
C GLY A 218 -22.95 34.87 15.23
N PRO A 219 -23.86 34.06 14.65
CA PRO A 219 -24.31 32.81 15.25
C PRO A 219 -23.18 31.79 15.40
N VAL A 220 -22.95 31.33 16.63
CA VAL A 220 -21.86 30.40 16.99
C VAL A 220 -21.86 29.13 16.12
N LEU A 221 -23.03 28.61 15.77
CA LEU A 221 -23.15 27.44 14.89
C LEU A 221 -22.65 27.71 13.47
N GLY A 222 -22.93 28.90 12.90
CA GLY A 222 -22.43 29.29 11.58
C GLY A 222 -20.92 29.53 11.56
N LEU A 223 -20.40 30.12 12.65
CA LEU A 223 -18.96 30.25 12.85
C LEU A 223 -18.27 28.89 12.92
N ALA A 224 -18.84 27.95 13.70
CA ALA A 224 -18.31 26.60 13.85
C ALA A 224 -18.35 25.81 12.53
N THR A 225 -19.41 25.94 11.72
CA THR A 225 -19.46 25.29 10.40
C THR A 225 -18.48 25.92 9.41
N ALA A 226 -18.26 27.23 9.43
CA ALA A 226 -17.24 27.87 8.60
C ALA A 226 -15.82 27.40 8.96
N VAL A 227 -15.47 27.41 10.26
CA VAL A 227 -14.21 26.87 10.80
C VAL A 227 -14.01 25.39 10.41
N PHE A 228 -15.05 24.57 10.60
CA PHE A 228 -15.00 23.14 10.27
C PHE A 228 -14.86 22.89 8.75
N THR A 229 -15.53 23.68 7.91
CA THR A 229 -15.46 23.54 6.44
C THR A 229 -14.08 23.91 5.93
N MET A 230 -13.53 25.03 6.39
CA MET A 230 -12.18 25.49 6.05
C MET A 230 -11.14 24.45 6.49
N MET A 231 -11.25 23.94 7.72
CA MET A 231 -10.41 22.87 8.26
C MET A 231 -10.49 21.60 7.40
N LEU A 232 -11.70 21.13 7.09
CA LEU A 232 -11.93 19.88 6.38
C LEU A 232 -11.32 19.89 4.98
N VAL A 233 -11.60 20.94 4.20
CA VAL A 233 -11.10 21.07 2.82
C VAL A 233 -9.58 21.25 2.81
N ALA A 234 -9.02 22.11 3.68
CA ALA A 234 -7.58 22.32 3.75
C ALA A 234 -6.83 21.05 4.16
N SER A 235 -7.41 20.23 5.04
CA SER A 235 -6.85 18.96 5.49
C SER A 235 -6.88 17.90 4.38
N LEU A 236 -8.02 17.75 3.70
CA LEU A 236 -8.17 16.79 2.61
C LEU A 236 -7.19 17.11 1.46
N GLU A 237 -7.16 18.35 0.97
CA GLU A 237 -6.24 18.74 -0.11
C GLU A 237 -4.77 18.48 0.25
N SER A 238 -4.34 18.81 1.47
CA SER A 238 -2.97 18.60 1.91
C SER A 238 -2.60 17.12 2.00
N LEU A 239 -3.47 16.27 2.55
CA LEU A 239 -3.22 14.83 2.67
C LEU A 239 -3.23 14.13 1.30
N LEU A 240 -4.06 14.60 0.37
CA LEU A 240 -4.08 14.13 -1.01
C LEU A 240 -2.82 14.58 -1.78
N ALA A 241 -2.35 15.82 -1.56
CA ALA A 241 -1.08 16.29 -2.09
C ALA A 241 0.10 15.47 -1.53
N ALA A 242 0.08 15.10 -0.25
CA ALA A 242 1.10 14.26 0.37
C ALA A 242 1.18 12.88 -0.28
N VAL A 243 0.04 12.20 -0.44
CA VAL A 243 -0.05 10.91 -1.13
C VAL A 243 0.38 11.01 -2.61
N ALA A 244 0.03 12.11 -3.30
CA ALA A 244 0.47 12.37 -4.67
C ALA A 244 1.98 12.61 -4.77
N VAL A 245 2.59 13.30 -3.79
CA VAL A 245 4.04 13.52 -3.72
C VAL A 245 4.78 12.22 -3.44
N ASP A 246 4.35 11.42 -2.46
CA ASP A 246 4.93 10.09 -2.18
C ASP A 246 4.89 9.20 -3.43
N LYS A 247 3.78 9.22 -4.19
CA LYS A 247 3.68 8.51 -5.47
C LYS A 247 4.65 9.06 -6.51
N LEU A 248 4.70 10.37 -6.75
CA LEU A 248 5.58 10.97 -7.75
C LEU A 248 7.07 10.75 -7.43
N VAL A 249 7.45 10.70 -6.15
CA VAL A 249 8.80 10.33 -5.72
C VAL A 249 9.05 8.84 -5.96
N ALA A 250 8.09 7.95 -5.65
CA ALA A 250 8.21 6.52 -5.91
C ALA A 250 8.21 6.18 -7.41
N ASP A 251 7.57 6.98 -8.27
CA ASP A 251 7.64 6.88 -9.73
C ASP A 251 9.02 7.37 -10.24
N ARG A 252 9.48 8.55 -9.78
CA ARG A 252 10.81 9.11 -10.11
C ARG A 252 11.96 8.16 -9.74
N ASN A 253 11.91 7.57 -8.55
CA ASN A 253 12.94 6.65 -8.07
C ASN A 253 12.94 5.29 -8.79
N ARG A 254 11.89 4.95 -9.56
CA ARG A 254 11.88 3.81 -10.49
C ARG A 254 12.41 4.18 -11.88
N ALA A 255 12.29 5.46 -12.28
CA ALA A 255 12.81 5.98 -13.55
C ALA A 255 14.31 6.34 -13.52
N HIS A 256 14.94 6.34 -12.34
CA HIS A 256 16.40 6.40 -12.17
C HIS A 256 16.86 5.27 -11.24
N PRO A 257 17.12 4.07 -11.80
CA PRO A 257 18.13 3.17 -11.23
C PRO A 257 19.45 3.95 -11.12
N THR A 258 20.21 3.71 -10.05
CA THR A 258 21.48 4.41 -9.82
C THR A 258 22.58 3.90 -10.75
N ASP A 259 23.24 4.80 -11.48
CA ASP A 259 24.44 4.50 -12.32
C ASP A 259 25.64 3.91 -11.53
N SER A 260 25.52 3.74 -10.21
CA SER A 260 26.55 3.17 -9.33
C SER A 260 26.75 1.65 -9.45
N SER A 261 26.18 0.99 -10.46
CA SER A 261 26.55 -0.38 -10.87
C SER A 261 27.06 -0.47 -12.31
N ALA A 262 27.09 0.63 -13.07
CA ALA A 262 27.62 0.67 -14.44
C ALA A 262 29.16 0.83 -14.46
N GLY A 263 29.84 0.14 -13.54
CA GLY A 263 31.28 0.26 -13.25
C GLY A 263 32.17 -0.80 -13.90
N ALA A 264 31.64 -1.61 -14.82
CA ALA A 264 32.40 -2.62 -15.56
C ALA A 264 31.83 -2.82 -16.98
N GLY A 265 32.70 -3.12 -17.95
CA GLY A 265 32.32 -3.85 -19.16
C GLY A 265 31.45 -3.14 -20.21
N LYS A 266 31.51 -1.80 -20.36
CA LYS A 266 30.79 -1.12 -21.47
C LYS A 266 31.55 -1.26 -22.80
N LEU A 267 31.58 -2.47 -23.36
CA LEU A 267 32.10 -2.71 -24.70
C LEU A 267 31.28 -1.93 -25.75
N ARG A 268 31.98 -1.37 -26.72
CA ARG A 268 31.41 -0.57 -27.81
C ARG A 268 30.86 -1.52 -28.87
N ALA A 269 29.54 -1.49 -29.10
CA ALA A 269 28.93 -2.27 -30.17
C ALA A 269 29.56 -1.90 -31.54
N PRO A 270 29.84 -2.89 -32.42
CA PRO A 270 30.32 -2.62 -33.76
C PRO A 270 29.23 -1.93 -34.59
N ALA A 271 29.64 -1.13 -35.58
CA ALA A 271 28.73 -0.58 -36.58
C ALA A 271 28.27 -1.70 -37.53
N PRO A 272 27.04 -1.65 -38.09
CA PRO A 272 26.59 -2.60 -39.09
C PRO A 272 27.39 -2.44 -40.39
N ASP A 273 27.75 -3.58 -40.99
CA ASP A 273 28.52 -3.69 -42.23
C ASP A 273 27.64 -3.35 -43.46
N PRO A 274 27.99 -2.34 -44.29
CA PRO A 274 27.16 -1.88 -45.42
C PRO A 274 27.29 -2.78 -46.66
N ALA A 275 27.07 -4.10 -46.50
CA ALA A 275 27.40 -5.11 -47.50
C ALA A 275 26.31 -6.17 -47.75
N ARG A 276 25.02 -5.90 -47.47
CA ARG A 276 23.96 -6.94 -47.69
C ARG A 276 22.53 -6.49 -48.08
N GLU A 277 22.37 -5.40 -48.84
CA GLU A 277 21.12 -5.13 -49.59
C GLU A 277 21.41 -5.00 -51.10
N LEU A 278 21.46 -6.15 -51.79
CA LEU A 278 21.55 -6.26 -53.25
C LEU A 278 20.54 -7.28 -53.79
N SER A 279 19.25 -7.03 -53.58
CA SER A 279 18.16 -7.64 -54.35
C SER A 279 16.80 -6.99 -54.01
N GLU A 280 16.44 -5.90 -54.70
CA GLU A 280 15.13 -5.77 -55.38
C GLU A 280 15.00 -4.47 -56.20
N ASN A 281 14.08 -4.48 -57.17
CA ASN A 281 13.58 -3.33 -57.94
C ASN A 281 14.59 -2.43 -58.68
N ALA A 282 15.11 -2.93 -59.80
CA ALA A 282 15.55 -2.08 -60.90
C ALA A 282 14.35 -1.50 -61.69
N ARG A 283 14.34 -0.19 -61.99
CA ARG A 283 13.74 0.36 -63.23
C ARG A 283 14.14 1.81 -63.59
N HIS A 284 14.97 1.91 -64.63
CA HIS A 284 15.17 3.03 -65.59
C HIS A 284 15.97 4.31 -65.17
N PRO A 285 16.59 5.03 -66.16
CA PRO A 285 17.81 5.83 -65.92
C PRO A 285 17.83 7.27 -66.53
N ALA A 286 19.04 7.87 -66.59
CA ALA A 286 19.44 9.19 -67.13
C ALA A 286 19.07 10.42 -66.25
N ASP A 287 19.86 11.50 -66.16
CA ASP A 287 21.06 11.93 -66.92
C ASP A 287 22.14 12.57 -66.00
N PRO A 288 23.39 12.85 -66.46
CA PRO A 288 24.49 13.37 -65.63
C PRO A 288 24.96 14.82 -65.95
N ALA A 289 25.22 15.66 -64.94
CA ALA A 289 26.17 16.80 -65.03
C ALA A 289 26.61 17.45 -63.69
N MET A 290 27.90 17.79 -63.66
CA MET A 290 28.73 18.62 -62.74
C MET A 290 28.35 20.13 -62.68
N PRO A 291 29.02 21.03 -61.90
CA PRO A 291 29.63 20.92 -60.55
C PRO A 291 29.51 22.19 -59.63
N ALA A 292 30.05 22.08 -58.39
CA ALA A 292 30.81 23.06 -57.56
C ALA A 292 30.38 24.55 -57.33
N SER A 293 30.31 24.93 -56.04
CA SER A 293 30.56 26.27 -55.44
C SER A 293 30.52 26.12 -53.91
N GLU A 294 31.65 25.99 -53.19
CA GLU A 294 32.42 27.06 -52.52
C GLU A 294 31.74 27.74 -51.31
N ALA A 295 32.21 27.41 -50.09
CA ALA A 295 32.32 28.27 -48.89
C ALA A 295 33.08 27.51 -47.77
N GLU A 296 33.98 28.19 -47.04
CA GLU A 296 34.82 27.61 -45.97
C GLU A 296 34.20 27.77 -44.55
N PRO A 297 34.67 27.01 -43.53
CA PRO A 297 34.20 27.12 -42.15
C PRO A 297 35.09 28.00 -41.26
N GLU A 298 34.50 28.91 -40.47
CA GLU A 298 35.21 29.68 -39.42
C GLU A 298 34.70 29.37 -37.99
N ALA A 299 35.67 29.09 -37.12
CA ALA A 299 35.71 29.20 -35.64
C ALA A 299 34.40 29.20 -34.80
N GLU A 300 34.21 28.13 -34.01
CA GLU A 300 33.60 28.25 -32.68
C GLU A 300 34.70 28.58 -31.63
N PRO A 301 34.46 29.49 -30.66
CA PRO A 301 35.45 29.82 -29.63
C PRO A 301 35.46 28.79 -28.49
N GLU A 302 36.65 28.34 -28.10
CA GLU A 302 36.84 27.49 -26.93
C GLU A 302 36.52 28.25 -25.62
N VAL A 303 35.95 27.55 -24.65
CA VAL A 303 35.83 28.01 -23.26
C VAL A 303 36.38 26.92 -22.36
N GLU A 304 37.61 27.13 -21.88
CA GLU A 304 38.28 26.21 -20.96
C GLU A 304 37.46 26.00 -19.69
N SER A 305 37.36 24.74 -19.25
CA SER A 305 36.83 24.40 -17.93
C SER A 305 37.85 23.57 -17.17
N HIS A 306 38.55 24.21 -16.22
CA HIS A 306 39.53 23.52 -15.38
C HIS A 306 38.83 22.47 -14.49
N ALA A 307 39.09 21.20 -14.77
CA ALA A 307 38.59 20.08 -13.98
C ALA A 307 39.41 19.92 -12.68
N GLY A 308 38.89 20.43 -11.57
CA GLY A 308 39.37 20.06 -10.23
C GLY A 308 39.01 18.61 -9.86
N PRO A 309 39.73 17.97 -8.91
CA PRO A 309 39.57 16.55 -8.61
C PRO A 309 38.22 16.25 -7.95
N ALA A 310 37.43 15.40 -8.63
CA ALA A 310 36.20 14.71 -8.21
C ALA A 310 35.64 14.98 -6.79
N ASP A 311 34.65 15.87 -6.69
CA ASP A 311 33.72 15.86 -5.54
C ASP A 311 32.93 14.53 -5.58
N ARG A 312 33.18 13.67 -4.58
CA ARG A 312 32.54 12.34 -4.50
C ARG A 312 31.03 12.52 -4.43
N SER A 313 30.31 11.92 -5.37
CA SER A 313 28.87 12.10 -5.55
C SER A 313 28.11 11.95 -4.23
N ARG A 314 27.61 13.08 -3.71
CA ARG A 314 26.82 13.11 -2.46
C ARG A 314 25.48 12.41 -2.69
N SER A 315 25.47 11.11 -2.46
CA SER A 315 24.30 10.25 -2.49
C SER A 315 23.26 10.82 -1.53
N THR A 316 22.27 11.52 -2.10
CA THR A 316 21.27 12.20 -1.28
C THR A 316 20.45 11.14 -0.55
N PRO A 317 20.33 11.22 0.80
CA PRO A 317 19.71 10.15 1.57
C PRO A 317 18.28 9.88 1.10
N PRO A 318 17.85 8.61 1.04
CA PRO A 318 16.54 8.24 0.49
C PRO A 318 15.43 8.95 1.26
N LEU A 319 14.59 9.69 0.52
CA LEU A 319 13.51 10.48 1.09
C LEU A 319 12.55 9.60 1.90
N LYS A 320 12.48 9.87 3.20
CA LYS A 320 11.55 9.23 4.13
C LYS A 320 10.10 9.47 3.66
N ARG A 321 9.28 8.41 3.66
CA ARG A 321 7.83 8.49 3.38
C ARG A 321 7.13 9.52 4.27
N SER A 322 6.07 10.10 3.74
CA SER A 322 5.37 11.22 4.37
C SER A 322 4.70 10.84 5.70
N ASP A 323 4.93 11.67 6.73
CA ASP A 323 4.26 11.57 8.03
C ASP A 323 2.98 12.43 8.00
N LEU A 324 1.85 11.80 7.69
CA LEU A 324 0.57 12.48 7.48
C LEU A 324 0.05 13.20 8.74
N ASP A 325 0.30 12.64 9.92
CA ASP A 325 -0.11 13.26 11.19
C ASP A 325 0.75 14.51 11.47
N ARG A 326 2.05 14.46 11.17
CA ARG A 326 2.95 15.63 11.20
C ARG A 326 2.61 16.68 10.15
N GLU A 327 2.25 16.26 8.93
CA GLU A 327 1.83 17.16 7.86
C GLU A 327 0.57 17.93 8.28
N LEU A 328 -0.43 17.25 8.84
CA LEU A 328 -1.66 17.90 9.32
C LEU A 328 -1.39 18.92 10.45
N ARG A 329 -0.47 18.62 11.40
CA ARG A 329 -0.03 19.61 12.41
C ARG A 329 0.69 20.81 11.78
N ALA A 330 1.54 20.58 10.78
CA ALA A 330 2.27 21.65 10.09
C ALA A 330 1.34 22.58 9.29
N GLN A 331 0.32 22.03 8.62
CA GLN A 331 -0.74 22.83 7.99
C GLN A 331 -1.54 23.63 9.02
N GLY A 332 -1.86 23.03 10.17
CA GLY A 332 -2.57 23.72 11.25
C GLY A 332 -1.82 24.96 11.77
N ILE A 333 -0.51 24.82 12.00
CA ILE A 333 0.36 25.94 12.40
C ILE A 333 0.47 26.95 11.25
N ALA A 334 0.61 26.52 10.00
CA ALA A 334 0.65 27.43 8.84
C ALA A 334 -0.66 28.20 8.65
N ASN A 335 -1.83 27.59 8.89
CA ASN A 335 -3.12 28.28 8.85
C ASN A 335 -3.29 29.26 10.01
N ALA A 336 -2.88 28.90 11.22
CA ALA A 336 -2.88 29.82 12.36
C ALA A 336 -1.98 31.04 12.13
N VAL A 337 -0.76 30.84 11.60
CA VAL A 337 0.16 31.94 11.25
C VAL A 337 -0.37 32.77 10.07
N SER A 338 -0.93 32.12 9.03
CA SER A 338 -1.47 32.83 7.86
C SER A 338 -2.64 33.74 8.27
N GLY A 339 -3.64 33.19 8.99
CA GLY A 339 -4.78 33.98 9.47
C GLY A 339 -4.38 35.09 10.45
N LEU A 340 -3.35 34.91 11.27
CA LEU A 340 -2.82 35.97 12.15
C LEU A 340 -2.17 37.12 11.36
N LEU A 341 -1.51 36.81 10.23
CA LEU A 341 -0.82 37.78 9.37
C LEU A 341 -1.74 38.40 8.29
N GLY A 342 -3.04 38.10 8.28
CA GLY A 342 -3.93 38.55 7.19
C GLY A 342 -3.67 37.86 5.86
N GLY A 343 -3.32 36.56 5.90
CA GLY A 343 -3.16 35.69 4.73
C GLY A 343 -4.35 34.74 4.53
N LEU A 344 -4.52 34.26 3.30
CA LEU A 344 -5.50 33.22 2.94
C LEU A 344 -5.23 31.89 3.66
N ALA A 345 -6.23 31.00 3.67
CA ALA A 345 -6.06 29.63 4.11
C ALA A 345 -5.06 28.85 3.23
N VAL A 346 -4.19 28.10 3.89
CA VAL A 346 -3.05 27.35 3.35
C VAL A 346 -3.40 25.87 3.23
N SER A 347 -3.03 25.26 2.11
CA SER A 347 -3.01 23.80 1.94
C SER A 347 -1.91 23.33 0.98
N GLY A 348 -1.68 22.02 0.93
CA GLY A 348 -0.72 21.38 0.03
C GLY A 348 -1.18 21.43 -1.42
N GLY A 349 -0.47 22.18 -2.26
CA GLY A 349 -0.82 22.33 -3.67
C GLY A 349 -0.25 21.20 -4.52
N ALA A 350 -1.09 20.25 -4.97
CA ALA A 350 -0.66 19.12 -5.80
C ALA A 350 0.09 19.58 -7.08
N VAL A 351 -0.37 20.65 -7.74
CA VAL A 351 0.28 21.22 -8.94
C VAL A 351 1.68 21.74 -8.60
N ARG A 352 1.81 22.60 -7.59
CA ARG A 352 3.10 23.18 -7.14
C ARG A 352 4.08 22.10 -6.69
N SER A 353 3.58 21.12 -5.93
CA SER A 353 4.37 20.00 -5.43
C SER A 353 4.85 19.08 -6.56
N SER A 354 4.01 18.82 -7.56
CA SER A 354 4.43 18.07 -8.77
C SER A 354 5.50 18.82 -9.57
N ALA A 355 5.41 20.15 -9.66
CA ALA A 355 6.44 20.98 -10.30
C ALA A 355 7.75 20.95 -9.50
N ASN A 356 7.69 20.99 -8.16
CA ASN A 356 8.85 20.86 -7.28
C ASN A 356 9.58 19.51 -7.50
N VAL A 357 8.85 18.39 -7.46
CA VAL A 357 9.40 17.05 -7.68
C VAL A 357 10.00 16.88 -9.09
N ARG A 358 9.31 17.41 -10.12
CA ARG A 358 9.77 17.37 -11.53
C ARG A 358 10.95 18.28 -11.82
N ALA A 359 11.08 19.41 -11.12
CA ALA A 359 12.24 20.31 -11.22
C ALA A 359 13.47 19.82 -10.42
N GLY A 360 13.45 18.56 -9.95
CA GLY A 360 14.58 17.93 -9.28
C GLY A 360 14.69 18.24 -7.78
N ALA A 361 13.60 18.61 -7.09
CA ALA A 361 13.67 18.83 -5.66
C ALA A 361 14.02 17.54 -4.89
N THR A 362 14.99 17.66 -3.99
CA THR A 362 15.54 16.56 -3.17
C THR A 362 15.40 16.77 -1.67
N SER A 363 15.04 17.98 -1.20
CA SER A 363 14.87 18.27 0.23
C SER A 363 13.90 19.44 0.49
N ARG A 364 13.51 19.60 1.76
CA ARG A 364 12.65 20.70 2.25
C ARG A 364 13.23 22.09 2.01
N ALA A 365 14.53 22.22 1.75
CA ALA A 365 15.13 23.50 1.38
C ALA A 365 14.47 24.09 0.12
N SER A 366 13.94 23.25 -0.79
CA SER A 366 13.22 23.73 -1.98
C SER A 366 11.88 24.43 -1.66
N THR A 367 11.17 23.95 -0.62
CA THR A 367 9.85 24.50 -0.24
C THR A 367 10.03 25.77 0.61
N VAL A 368 11.01 25.77 1.52
CA VAL A 368 11.36 26.93 2.35
C VAL A 368 11.96 28.08 1.53
N LEU A 369 12.95 27.81 0.67
CA LEU A 369 13.52 28.84 -0.22
C LEU A 369 12.45 29.43 -1.15
N HIS A 370 11.51 28.61 -1.63
CA HIS A 370 10.38 29.09 -2.41
C HIS A 370 9.54 30.16 -1.67
N GLY A 371 9.24 29.94 -0.38
CA GLY A 371 8.54 30.94 0.44
C GLY A 371 9.37 32.21 0.70
N VAL A 372 10.69 32.06 0.90
CA VAL A 372 11.62 33.20 1.01
C VAL A 372 11.66 34.04 -0.27
N TRP A 373 11.70 33.40 -1.45
CA TRP A 373 11.62 34.11 -2.72
C TRP A 373 10.31 34.88 -2.89
N ILE A 374 9.18 34.35 -2.40
CA ILE A 374 7.90 35.09 -2.39
C ILE A 374 7.99 36.33 -1.51
N LEU A 375 8.52 36.25 -0.28
CA LEU A 375 8.68 37.43 0.59
C LEU A 375 9.56 38.50 -0.07
N LEU A 376 10.69 38.09 -0.63
CA LEU A 376 11.63 39.00 -1.30
C LEU A 376 10.99 39.68 -2.53
N ALA A 377 10.24 38.93 -3.34
CA ALA A 377 9.55 39.49 -4.50
C ALA A 377 8.36 40.38 -4.09
N SER A 378 7.62 40.01 -3.02
CA SER A 378 6.55 40.83 -2.48
C SER A 378 7.06 42.18 -1.98
N ALA A 379 8.29 42.26 -1.46
CA ALA A 379 8.92 43.51 -1.04
C ALA A 379 9.50 44.32 -2.22
N LEU A 380 10.10 43.67 -3.22
CA LEU A 380 10.88 44.34 -4.27
C LEU A 380 10.13 44.58 -5.60
N LEU A 381 9.10 43.81 -5.92
CA LEU A 381 8.46 43.80 -7.25
C LEU A 381 7.02 44.39 -7.26
N VAL A 382 6.56 45.04 -6.18
CA VAL A 382 5.19 45.60 -6.05
C VAL A 382 4.74 46.36 -7.31
N THR A 383 5.56 47.30 -7.78
CA THR A 383 5.32 48.16 -8.96
C THR A 383 5.32 47.42 -10.32
N ALA A 384 5.72 46.14 -10.33
CA ALA A 384 5.60 45.24 -11.47
C ALA A 384 4.36 44.34 -11.33
N LEU A 385 3.95 43.98 -10.11
CA LEU A 385 2.71 43.23 -9.85
C LEU A 385 1.47 44.08 -10.14
N GLU A 386 1.48 45.36 -9.75
CA GLU A 386 0.41 46.35 -10.03
C GLU A 386 0.14 46.57 -11.53
N ARG A 387 1.05 46.14 -12.42
CA ARG A 387 0.86 46.25 -13.88
C ARG A 387 -0.03 45.13 -14.43
N ILE A 388 -0.22 44.04 -13.69
CA ILE A 388 -0.89 42.82 -14.15
C ILE A 388 -2.40 43.06 -14.34
N PRO A 389 -2.99 42.80 -15.54
CA PRO A 389 -4.42 42.89 -15.76
C PRO A 389 -5.21 41.83 -14.99
N LEU A 390 -6.33 42.21 -14.36
CA LEU A 390 -7.19 41.26 -13.63
C LEU A 390 -7.76 40.17 -14.54
N ALA A 391 -8.08 40.50 -15.80
CA ALA A 391 -8.55 39.54 -16.80
C ALA A 391 -7.53 38.42 -17.10
N ALA A 392 -6.22 38.70 -16.98
CA ALA A 392 -5.16 37.69 -17.15
C ALA A 392 -5.09 36.75 -15.92
N LEU A 393 -5.25 37.29 -14.72
CA LEU A 393 -5.34 36.48 -13.49
C LEU A 393 -6.60 35.62 -13.46
N GLY A 394 -7.76 36.19 -13.82
CA GLY A 394 -9.01 35.46 -13.97
C GLY A 394 -8.91 34.32 -14.98
N ALA A 395 -8.34 34.60 -16.17
CA ALA A 395 -8.09 33.57 -17.19
C ALA A 395 -7.16 32.44 -16.71
N LEU A 396 -6.11 32.77 -15.96
CA LEU A 396 -5.20 31.79 -15.36
C LEU A 396 -5.94 30.88 -14.36
N VAL A 397 -6.75 31.45 -13.47
CA VAL A 397 -7.48 30.69 -12.43
C VAL A 397 -8.67 29.92 -13.01
N MET A 398 -9.38 30.46 -14.01
CA MET A 398 -10.37 29.74 -14.81
C MET A 398 -9.75 28.46 -15.39
N MET A 399 -8.55 28.56 -15.96
CA MET A 399 -7.80 27.43 -16.50
C MET A 399 -7.22 26.48 -15.43
N VAL A 400 -7.11 26.90 -14.17
CA VAL A 400 -6.84 25.99 -13.04
C VAL A 400 -8.11 25.22 -12.69
N GLY A 401 -9.26 25.90 -12.52
CA GLY A 401 -10.55 25.26 -12.22
C GLY A 401 -10.96 24.23 -13.28
N LEU A 402 -10.85 24.59 -14.56
CA LEU A 402 -11.10 23.66 -15.68
C LEU A 402 -10.17 22.43 -15.67
N LYS A 403 -8.93 22.57 -15.18
CA LYS A 403 -7.97 21.45 -15.05
C LYS A 403 -8.23 20.54 -13.85
N MET A 404 -9.06 20.95 -12.88
CA MET A 404 -9.50 20.07 -11.78
C MET A 404 -10.55 19.05 -12.25
N VAL A 405 -11.26 19.33 -13.34
CA VAL A 405 -12.30 18.44 -13.92
C VAL A 405 -11.66 17.36 -14.80
N SER A 406 -11.27 16.24 -14.18
CA SER A 406 -10.55 15.15 -14.86
C SER A 406 -11.45 14.20 -15.66
N LEU A 407 -11.76 14.57 -16.91
CA LEU A 407 -12.54 13.75 -17.87
C LEU A 407 -12.07 12.30 -18.02
N ALA A 408 -10.76 12.04 -17.88
CA ALA A 408 -10.20 10.68 -17.90
C ALA A 408 -10.62 9.85 -16.67
N HIS A 409 -10.72 10.46 -15.49
CA HIS A 409 -11.21 9.78 -14.29
C HIS A 409 -12.70 9.51 -14.41
N ILE A 410 -13.49 10.46 -14.93
CA ILE A 410 -14.94 10.27 -15.19
C ILE A 410 -15.18 9.02 -16.04
N ARG A 411 -14.44 8.85 -17.15
CA ARG A 411 -14.56 7.66 -18.01
C ARG A 411 -14.20 6.35 -17.30
N ASN A 412 -13.16 6.33 -16.48
CA ASN A 412 -12.74 5.10 -15.77
C ASN A 412 -13.65 4.76 -14.56
N VAL A 413 -14.14 5.79 -13.87
CA VAL A 413 -15.15 5.67 -12.80
C VAL A 413 -16.48 5.16 -13.34
N HIS A 414 -16.87 5.53 -14.57
CA HIS A 414 -18.12 5.06 -15.18
C HIS A 414 -18.21 3.53 -15.36
N LYS A 415 -17.07 2.82 -15.38
CA LYS A 415 -17.01 1.35 -15.39
C LYS A 415 -17.36 0.71 -14.02
N HIS A 416 -17.42 1.52 -12.96
CA HIS A 416 -17.72 1.13 -11.59
C HIS A 416 -18.97 1.90 -11.09
N ARG A 417 -19.73 1.36 -10.14
CA ARG A 417 -20.98 2.02 -9.64
C ARG A 417 -20.74 3.26 -8.74
N GLU A 418 -19.58 3.88 -8.85
CA GLU A 418 -19.16 5.06 -8.09
C GLU A 418 -19.50 6.38 -8.79
N PHE A 419 -19.91 6.34 -10.06
CA PHE A 419 -20.38 7.51 -10.81
C PHE A 419 -21.52 8.26 -10.10
N LEU A 420 -22.42 7.53 -9.40
CA LEU A 420 -23.48 8.14 -8.59
C LEU A 420 -22.93 9.00 -7.44
N VAL A 421 -21.89 8.52 -6.76
CA VAL A 421 -21.21 9.24 -5.67
C VAL A 421 -20.55 10.51 -6.21
N TYR A 422 -19.79 10.37 -7.31
CA TYR A 422 -19.09 11.47 -7.96
C TYR A 422 -20.07 12.56 -8.46
N GLY A 423 -21.12 12.17 -9.17
CA GLY A 423 -22.15 13.08 -9.69
C GLY A 423 -22.95 13.78 -8.60
N ALA A 424 -23.39 13.05 -7.56
CA ALA A 424 -24.09 13.63 -6.42
C ALA A 424 -23.22 14.62 -5.64
N THR A 425 -21.91 14.36 -5.52
CA THR A 425 -20.97 15.28 -4.88
C THR A 425 -20.82 16.57 -5.70
N ILE A 426 -20.64 16.50 -7.02
CA ILE A 426 -20.57 17.69 -7.89
C ILE A 426 -21.86 18.52 -7.79
N ALA A 427 -23.02 17.88 -7.96
CA ALA A 427 -24.32 18.57 -7.89
C ALA A 427 -24.52 19.22 -6.51
N GLY A 428 -24.21 18.52 -5.42
CA GLY A 428 -24.29 19.05 -4.07
C GLY A 428 -23.37 20.27 -3.86
N VAL A 429 -22.11 20.20 -4.31
CA VAL A 429 -21.16 21.31 -4.19
C VAL A 429 -21.63 22.55 -4.98
N LEU A 430 -22.20 22.37 -6.18
CA LEU A 430 -22.67 23.47 -7.02
C LEU A 430 -23.99 24.10 -6.56
N VAL A 431 -24.89 23.32 -5.93
CA VAL A 431 -26.25 23.77 -5.56
C VAL A 431 -26.36 24.18 -4.09
N VAL A 432 -25.68 23.48 -3.17
CA VAL A 432 -25.81 23.69 -1.71
C VAL A 432 -24.49 24.00 -0.99
N GLY A 433 -23.41 24.26 -1.73
CA GLY A 433 -22.11 24.64 -1.18
C GLY A 433 -21.26 23.45 -0.71
N VAL A 434 -19.98 23.72 -0.42
CA VAL A 434 -18.95 22.66 -0.32
C VAL A 434 -19.24 21.66 0.82
N LEU A 435 -19.54 22.13 2.04
CA LEU A 435 -19.77 21.25 3.19
C LEU A 435 -20.95 20.30 2.97
N LYS A 436 -22.09 20.84 2.50
CA LYS A 436 -23.31 20.06 2.26
C LYS A 436 -23.11 19.12 1.06
N GLY A 437 -22.39 19.55 0.03
CA GLY A 437 -22.03 18.71 -1.11
C GLY A 437 -21.13 17.52 -0.73
N VAL A 438 -20.14 17.72 0.12
CA VAL A 438 -19.31 16.63 0.69
C VAL A 438 -20.17 15.69 1.54
N ALA A 439 -21.06 16.21 2.38
CA ALA A 439 -21.95 15.40 3.21
C ALA A 439 -22.91 14.53 2.37
N ILE A 440 -23.50 15.09 1.30
CA ILE A 440 -24.30 14.36 0.32
C ILE A 440 -23.47 13.27 -0.36
N GLY A 441 -22.25 13.60 -0.80
CA GLY A 441 -21.32 12.65 -1.40
C GLY A 441 -21.01 11.46 -0.49
N ILE A 442 -20.70 11.73 0.79
CA ILE A 442 -20.43 10.69 1.79
C ILE A 442 -21.70 9.86 2.08
N ALA A 443 -22.87 10.49 2.22
CA ALA A 443 -24.13 9.78 2.44
C ALA A 443 -24.45 8.82 1.26
N VAL A 444 -24.32 9.29 0.01
CA VAL A 444 -24.51 8.45 -1.18
C VAL A 444 -23.45 7.35 -1.26
N ALA A 445 -22.20 7.61 -0.88
CA ALA A 445 -21.15 6.58 -0.80
C ALA A 445 -21.49 5.48 0.22
N VAL A 446 -21.96 5.86 1.41
CA VAL A 446 -22.39 4.93 2.46
C VAL A 446 -23.61 4.13 2.01
N ILE A 447 -24.62 4.76 1.41
CA ILE A 447 -25.82 4.07 0.88
C ILE A 447 -25.43 3.07 -0.22
N VAL A 448 -24.55 3.45 -1.16
CA VAL A 448 -24.07 2.56 -2.24
C VAL A 448 -23.21 1.42 -1.69
N ALA A 449 -22.44 1.65 -0.61
CA ALA A 449 -21.71 0.60 0.10
C ALA A 449 -22.65 -0.37 0.82
N LEU A 450 -23.61 0.12 1.61
CA LEU A 450 -24.61 -0.71 2.30
C LEU A 450 -25.43 -1.53 1.30
N HIS A 451 -25.85 -0.95 0.17
CA HIS A 451 -26.55 -1.66 -0.91
C HIS A 451 -25.62 -2.59 -1.75
N ARG A 452 -24.30 -2.55 -1.52
CA ARG A 452 -23.37 -3.59 -2.00
C ARG A 452 -23.30 -4.74 -1.00
N LEU A 453 -23.18 -4.45 0.30
CA LEU A 453 -23.15 -5.47 1.36
C LEU A 453 -24.46 -6.26 1.45
N ALA A 454 -25.61 -5.59 1.31
CA ALA A 454 -26.95 -6.20 1.35
C ALA A 454 -27.31 -7.08 0.13
N ARG A 455 -26.37 -7.34 -0.79
CA ARG A 455 -26.57 -8.20 -1.97
C ARG A 455 -25.75 -9.48 -1.90
N THR A 456 -25.94 -10.22 -0.82
CA THR A 456 -25.72 -11.66 -0.78
C THR A 456 -26.55 -12.37 -1.85
N ARG A 457 -25.99 -13.41 -2.46
CA ARG A 457 -26.74 -14.39 -3.25
C ARG A 457 -26.90 -15.65 -2.41
N ILE A 458 -28.13 -16.07 -2.23
CA ILE A 458 -28.50 -17.31 -1.56
C ILE A 458 -29.28 -18.11 -2.61
N SER A 459 -28.85 -19.33 -2.87
CA SER A 459 -29.47 -20.22 -3.86
C SER A 459 -29.66 -21.60 -3.24
N VAL A 460 -30.91 -22.05 -3.17
CA VAL A 460 -31.25 -23.45 -2.92
C VAL A 460 -31.17 -24.19 -4.26
N THR A 461 -30.47 -25.32 -4.28
CA THR A 461 -30.42 -26.25 -5.42
C THR A 461 -30.53 -27.67 -4.91
N GLU A 462 -31.51 -28.42 -5.39
CA GLU A 462 -31.66 -29.84 -5.13
C GLU A 462 -30.69 -30.63 -6.03
N ARG A 463 -29.94 -31.57 -5.44
CA ARG A 463 -29.04 -32.48 -6.18
C ARG A 463 -29.18 -33.88 -5.58
N THR A 464 -29.53 -34.86 -6.41
CA THR A 464 -29.52 -36.29 -6.02
C THR A 464 -30.28 -36.64 -4.72
N GLY A 465 -31.34 -35.89 -4.40
CA GLY A 465 -32.15 -36.09 -3.18
C GLY A 465 -31.68 -35.31 -1.95
N GLU A 466 -30.60 -34.55 -2.06
CA GLU A 466 -30.02 -33.71 -1.00
C GLU A 466 -30.17 -32.23 -1.37
N HIS A 467 -30.54 -31.37 -0.42
CA HIS A 467 -30.77 -29.95 -0.68
C HIS A 467 -29.52 -29.12 -0.35
N HIS A 468 -28.87 -28.55 -1.37
CA HIS A 468 -27.73 -27.64 -1.18
C HIS A 468 -28.22 -26.18 -1.05
N LEU A 469 -27.98 -25.56 0.10
CA LEU A 469 -28.12 -24.12 0.32
C LEU A 469 -26.74 -23.46 0.16
N SER A 470 -26.47 -22.90 -1.02
CA SER A 470 -25.21 -22.20 -1.30
C SER A 470 -25.33 -20.70 -1.02
N VAL A 471 -24.50 -20.19 -0.10
CA VAL A 471 -24.50 -18.79 0.33
C VAL A 471 -23.23 -18.07 -0.08
N ARG A 472 -23.38 -17.11 -1.01
CA ARG A 472 -22.28 -16.33 -1.60
C ARG A 472 -22.39 -14.85 -1.23
N GLY A 473 -21.44 -14.37 -0.43
CA GLY A 473 -21.32 -12.95 -0.03
C GLY A 473 -20.87 -12.78 1.43
N GLN A 474 -21.30 -11.68 2.06
CA GLN A 474 -21.12 -11.45 3.50
C GLN A 474 -22.47 -11.64 4.22
N LEU A 475 -22.56 -12.65 5.09
CA LEU A 475 -23.76 -12.95 5.86
C LEU A 475 -23.93 -11.91 6.98
N THR A 476 -24.64 -10.83 6.66
CA THR A 476 -24.96 -9.76 7.62
C THR A 476 -26.43 -9.83 8.05
N PHE A 477 -26.80 -9.13 9.12
CA PHE A 477 -28.20 -9.01 9.58
C PHE A 477 -29.16 -8.53 8.45
N LEU A 478 -28.66 -7.75 7.48
CA LEU A 478 -29.40 -7.32 6.28
C LEU A 478 -29.75 -8.49 5.33
N ALA A 479 -29.05 -9.61 5.43
CA ALA A 479 -29.31 -10.84 4.69
C ALA A 479 -30.28 -11.79 5.42
N VAL A 480 -30.46 -11.67 6.74
CA VAL A 480 -31.33 -12.56 7.56
C VAL A 480 -32.76 -12.69 6.97
N PRO A 481 -33.46 -11.61 6.57
CA PRO A 481 -34.79 -11.72 5.96
C PRO A 481 -34.82 -12.34 4.56
N ARG A 482 -33.66 -12.67 3.96
CA ARG A 482 -33.54 -13.46 2.72
C ARG A 482 -33.15 -14.90 3.03
N LEU A 483 -32.25 -15.08 4.00
CA LEU A 483 -31.78 -16.35 4.53
C LEU A 483 -32.92 -17.17 5.14
N SER A 484 -33.66 -16.59 6.10
CA SER A 484 -34.83 -17.22 6.71
C SER A 484 -35.88 -17.67 5.67
N ARG A 485 -36.06 -16.92 4.58
CA ARG A 485 -36.96 -17.32 3.47
C ARG A 485 -36.40 -18.44 2.58
N ALA A 486 -35.08 -18.56 2.43
CA ALA A 486 -34.47 -19.66 1.70
C ALA A 486 -34.44 -20.95 2.54
N LEU A 487 -34.16 -20.82 3.84
CA LEU A 487 -34.22 -21.92 4.81
C LEU A 487 -35.66 -22.43 4.98
N GLY A 488 -36.65 -21.54 5.05
CA GLY A 488 -38.08 -21.87 5.08
C GLY A 488 -38.67 -22.37 3.75
N GLN A 489 -37.86 -22.55 2.71
CA GLN A 489 -38.25 -23.24 1.46
C GLN A 489 -37.79 -24.71 1.44
N LEU A 490 -37.04 -25.16 2.45
CA LEU A 490 -36.54 -26.53 2.53
C LEU A 490 -37.61 -27.49 3.09
N PRO A 491 -37.84 -28.67 2.46
CA PRO A 491 -38.78 -29.66 2.97
C PRO A 491 -38.40 -30.16 4.37
N HIS A 492 -39.39 -30.31 5.26
CA HIS A 492 -39.17 -30.77 6.62
C HIS A 492 -38.70 -32.25 6.61
N GLY A 493 -37.66 -32.56 7.39
CA GLY A 493 -37.12 -33.92 7.49
C GLY A 493 -36.19 -34.36 6.35
N ALA A 494 -35.92 -33.51 5.35
CA ALA A 494 -34.96 -33.81 4.29
C ALA A 494 -33.52 -33.46 4.69
N ASP A 495 -32.52 -34.07 4.06
CA ASP A 495 -31.11 -33.79 4.33
C ASP A 495 -30.62 -32.54 3.58
N VAL A 496 -29.87 -31.66 4.28
CA VAL A 496 -29.48 -30.33 3.81
C VAL A 496 -27.98 -30.07 3.98
N VAL A 497 -27.32 -29.66 2.90
CA VAL A 497 -25.93 -29.16 2.93
C VAL A 497 -25.93 -27.64 2.89
N VAL A 498 -25.33 -27.00 3.90
CA VAL A 498 -25.17 -25.55 3.98
C VAL A 498 -23.74 -25.18 3.57
N GLU A 499 -23.58 -24.66 2.35
CA GLU A 499 -22.29 -24.23 1.80
C GLU A 499 -22.04 -22.74 2.08
N LEU A 500 -21.00 -22.45 2.89
CA LEU A 500 -20.64 -21.08 3.29
C LEU A 500 -19.41 -20.58 2.50
N ASP A 501 -19.66 -19.98 1.35
CA ASP A 501 -18.64 -19.54 0.38
C ASP A 501 -18.11 -18.10 0.65
N GLY A 502 -18.24 -17.63 1.90
CA GLY A 502 -18.09 -16.22 2.29
C GLY A 502 -17.15 -15.96 3.47
N PHE A 503 -16.38 -14.86 3.40
CA PHE A 503 -15.36 -14.50 4.40
C PHE A 503 -15.89 -13.82 5.69
N PHE A 504 -17.20 -13.63 5.84
CA PHE A 504 -17.76 -12.90 6.98
C PHE A 504 -19.22 -13.29 7.25
N MET A 505 -19.53 -13.56 8.52
CA MET A 505 -20.87 -13.76 9.07
C MET A 505 -21.00 -12.94 10.37
N ASP A 506 -22.14 -12.30 10.61
CA ASP A 506 -22.47 -11.64 11.88
C ASP A 506 -23.44 -12.47 12.75
N HIS A 507 -23.62 -12.04 14.00
CA HIS A 507 -24.28 -12.83 15.04
C HIS A 507 -25.73 -13.18 14.69
N ALA A 508 -26.51 -12.22 14.16
CA ALA A 508 -27.90 -12.45 13.77
C ALA A 508 -28.02 -13.45 12.59
N ALA A 509 -27.05 -13.44 11.67
CA ALA A 509 -27.00 -14.41 10.58
C ALA A 509 -26.59 -15.82 11.08
N TYR A 510 -25.69 -15.91 12.06
CA TYR A 510 -25.33 -17.18 12.71
C TYR A 510 -26.49 -17.76 13.53
N GLU A 511 -27.11 -16.96 14.39
CA GLU A 511 -28.27 -17.31 15.22
C GLU A 511 -29.43 -17.85 14.36
N THR A 512 -29.77 -17.15 13.26
CA THR A 512 -30.78 -17.60 12.28
C THR A 512 -30.46 -18.98 11.68
N ILE A 513 -29.18 -19.30 11.45
CA ILE A 513 -28.75 -20.59 10.90
C ILE A 513 -28.79 -21.68 11.96
N GLN A 514 -28.29 -21.41 13.17
CA GLN A 514 -28.26 -22.39 14.25
C GLN A 514 -29.68 -22.72 14.74
N ASP A 515 -30.55 -21.72 14.94
CA ASP A 515 -31.95 -21.94 15.34
C ASP A 515 -32.70 -22.78 14.32
N TRP A 516 -32.54 -22.46 13.02
CA TRP A 516 -33.12 -23.26 11.96
C TRP A 516 -32.52 -24.68 11.92
N SER A 517 -31.21 -24.84 12.07
CA SER A 517 -30.54 -26.15 12.07
C SER A 517 -31.03 -27.03 13.22
N ASN A 518 -31.08 -26.46 14.43
CA ASN A 518 -31.60 -27.12 15.62
C ASN A 518 -33.07 -27.54 15.43
N ALA A 519 -33.90 -26.66 14.88
CA ALA A 519 -35.30 -26.96 14.59
C ALA A 519 -35.46 -28.04 13.50
N HIS A 520 -34.66 -27.99 12.43
CA HIS A 520 -34.71 -28.94 11.32
C HIS A 520 -34.27 -30.35 11.75
N THR A 521 -33.22 -30.44 12.57
CA THR A 521 -32.78 -31.71 13.19
C THR A 521 -33.79 -32.23 14.22
N ALA A 522 -34.46 -31.36 14.98
CA ALA A 522 -35.57 -31.76 15.86
C ALA A 522 -36.79 -32.32 15.10
N HIS A 523 -36.95 -31.98 13.81
CA HIS A 523 -37.95 -32.56 12.91
C HIS A 523 -37.39 -33.73 12.05
N GLY A 524 -36.18 -34.22 12.35
CA GLY A 524 -35.63 -35.47 11.83
C GLY A 524 -34.76 -35.37 10.57
N GLY A 525 -34.50 -34.17 10.02
CA GLY A 525 -33.62 -33.99 8.86
C GLY A 525 -32.18 -33.69 9.27
N GLN A 526 -31.17 -34.21 8.54
CA GLN A 526 -29.77 -33.90 8.85
C GLN A 526 -29.35 -32.57 8.23
N VAL A 527 -28.44 -31.86 8.93
CA VAL A 527 -27.81 -30.63 8.44
C VAL A 527 -26.30 -30.81 8.44
N ALA A 528 -25.65 -30.52 7.31
CA ALA A 528 -24.19 -30.59 7.16
C ALA A 528 -23.62 -29.23 6.75
N PHE A 529 -22.78 -28.63 7.60
CA PHE A 529 -22.07 -27.40 7.27
C PHE A 529 -20.82 -27.71 6.43
N ALA A 530 -20.83 -27.28 5.18
CA ALA A 530 -19.75 -27.48 4.22
C ALA A 530 -18.90 -26.22 4.07
N GLY A 531 -17.59 -26.35 4.33
CA GLY A 531 -16.61 -25.42 3.83
C GLY A 531 -16.42 -25.53 2.30
N ARG A 532 -15.53 -24.70 1.74
CA ARG A 532 -15.29 -24.58 0.28
C ARG A 532 -14.92 -25.84 -0.51
N PHE A 533 -14.68 -26.96 0.19
CA PHE A 533 -14.31 -28.26 -0.36
C PHE A 533 -15.12 -29.42 0.25
N GLY A 534 -16.34 -29.17 0.75
CA GLY A 534 -17.27 -30.21 1.20
C GLY A 534 -16.96 -30.86 2.56
N GLY A 535 -15.84 -30.52 3.20
CA GLY A 535 -15.53 -30.99 4.55
C GLY A 535 -16.53 -30.48 5.59
N ARG A 536 -17.07 -31.39 6.42
CA ARG A 536 -17.95 -31.08 7.55
C ARG A 536 -17.21 -30.20 8.57
N ILE A 537 -17.78 -29.05 8.89
CA ILE A 537 -17.32 -28.21 10.00
C ILE A 537 -17.91 -28.79 11.30
N ALA A 538 -17.06 -29.24 12.22
CA ALA A 538 -17.48 -29.75 13.52
C ALA A 538 -17.80 -28.61 14.51
N GLU A 539 -18.87 -28.76 15.29
CA GLU A 539 -19.30 -27.77 16.27
C GLU A 539 -18.35 -27.66 17.48
N PRO A 540 -18.07 -26.44 17.98
CA PRO A 540 -17.58 -26.25 19.35
C PRO A 540 -18.72 -26.48 20.35
N ALA A 541 -18.49 -27.28 21.40
CA ALA A 541 -19.51 -27.57 22.41
C ALA A 541 -20.00 -26.30 23.14
N ALA A 542 -21.32 -26.12 23.20
CA ALA A 542 -21.94 -24.92 23.75
C ALA A 542 -22.08 -24.98 25.29
N ALA A 543 -21.52 -23.98 25.99
CA ALA A 543 -21.79 -23.73 27.40
C ALA A 543 -21.62 -22.24 27.79
N ALA A 544 -22.52 -21.75 28.65
CA ALA A 544 -22.40 -20.58 29.52
C ALA A 544 -22.06 -19.19 28.92
N HIS A 545 -23.07 -18.46 28.43
CA HIS A 545 -23.05 -16.98 28.37
C HIS A 545 -24.37 -16.37 28.90
N ALA A 546 -24.39 -16.03 30.19
CA ALA A 546 -25.59 -15.50 30.88
C ALA A 546 -25.36 -14.15 31.61
N CYS A 547 -24.34 -13.37 31.22
CA CYS A 547 -24.17 -11.99 31.68
C CYS A 547 -23.32 -11.16 30.71
N CYS A 548 -23.92 -10.17 30.03
CA CYS A 548 -23.22 -9.16 29.24
C CYS A 548 -24.05 -7.86 29.13
N ARG A 549 -23.37 -6.72 28.98
CA ARG A 549 -23.98 -5.39 28.71
C ARG A 549 -23.69 -4.96 27.26
N PRO A 550 -24.52 -4.10 26.65
CA PRO A 550 -24.39 -3.77 25.22
C PRO A 550 -23.22 -2.83 24.90
N TRP A 551 -22.79 -2.86 23.63
CA TRP A 551 -21.82 -1.97 22.96
C TRP A 551 -20.30 -2.24 23.12
N THR A 552 -19.89 -3.48 23.40
CA THR A 552 -18.46 -3.88 23.35
C THR A 552 -18.07 -4.42 21.95
N PRO A 553 -17.04 -3.88 21.26
CA PRO A 553 -16.62 -4.38 19.94
C PRO A 553 -15.99 -5.79 20.01
N TRP A 554 -16.69 -6.79 19.47
CA TRP A 554 -16.36 -8.20 19.65
C TRP A 554 -15.24 -8.69 18.69
N ARG A 555 -13.97 -8.49 19.08
CA ARG A 555 -12.82 -9.11 18.40
C ARG A 555 -11.66 -9.53 19.30
N ASN A 556 -11.84 -9.50 20.62
CA ASN A 556 -10.83 -9.82 21.64
C ASN A 556 -11.47 -10.39 22.93
N HIS A 557 -12.68 -10.95 22.88
CA HIS A 557 -13.37 -11.44 24.07
C HIS A 557 -13.23 -12.95 24.21
N HIS A 558 -12.28 -13.38 25.03
CA HIS A 558 -12.26 -14.72 25.62
C HIS A 558 -12.53 -14.56 27.12
N CYS A 559 -13.63 -15.13 27.60
CA CYS A 559 -13.83 -15.33 29.05
C CYS A 559 -13.03 -16.56 29.47
N HIS A 560 -11.84 -16.34 30.03
CA HIS A 560 -11.11 -17.37 30.76
C HIS A 560 -11.54 -17.35 32.22
N ASP A 561 -12.35 -18.32 32.64
CA ASP A 561 -12.44 -18.69 34.05
C ASP A 561 -11.16 -19.43 34.44
N GLN A 562 -10.17 -18.70 34.94
CA GLN A 562 -9.13 -19.24 35.81
C GLN A 562 -9.35 -18.71 37.22
N PRO A 563 -9.75 -19.55 38.20
CA PRO A 563 -9.74 -19.19 39.62
C PRO A 563 -8.30 -19.22 40.19
N GLU A 564 -7.38 -18.45 39.59
CA GLU A 564 -6.04 -18.23 40.15
C GLU A 564 -6.11 -17.19 41.27
N HIS A 565 -6.31 -17.65 42.50
CA HIS A 565 -5.63 -17.18 43.73
C HIS A 565 -5.85 -18.15 44.91
N ALA A 566 -5.62 -19.44 44.68
CA ALA A 566 -5.53 -20.45 45.73
C ALA A 566 -4.04 -20.81 45.96
N PRO A 567 -3.45 -20.53 47.14
CA PRO A 567 -2.06 -20.92 47.42
C PRO A 567 -1.88 -22.44 47.48
N PRO A 568 -0.69 -22.97 47.14
CA PRO A 568 -0.40 -24.39 47.31
C PRO A 568 -0.34 -24.77 48.81
N PRO A 569 -0.80 -25.97 49.19
CA PRO A 569 -0.77 -26.42 50.59
C PRO A 569 0.67 -26.61 51.08
N GLN A 570 1.05 -25.92 52.15
CA GLN A 570 2.32 -26.13 52.85
C GLN A 570 2.20 -27.25 53.90
N PRO A 571 3.28 -28.02 54.16
CA PRO A 571 3.30 -28.99 55.25
C PRO A 571 3.27 -28.29 56.61
N ALA A 572 2.67 -28.95 57.61
CA ALA A 572 2.41 -28.34 58.91
C ALA A 572 3.66 -28.27 59.81
N ALA A 573 3.85 -27.11 60.46
CA ALA A 573 4.67 -26.96 61.65
C ALA A 573 4.07 -25.89 62.59
N ASP A 574 4.03 -26.22 63.88
CA ASP A 574 3.88 -25.41 65.09
C ASP A 574 2.85 -24.25 65.18
N ARG A 575 1.86 -24.48 66.06
CA ARG A 575 1.03 -23.44 66.69
C ARG A 575 1.85 -22.59 67.66
N PRO A 576 1.48 -21.30 67.80
CA PRO A 576 1.31 -20.71 69.13
C PRO A 576 -0.16 -20.69 69.57
N THR A 577 -0.41 -20.74 70.88
CA THR A 577 -1.74 -20.66 71.49
C THR A 577 -2.32 -19.24 71.49
N PRO A 578 -3.64 -19.05 71.31
CA PRO A 578 -4.29 -17.76 71.51
C PRO A 578 -4.38 -17.40 73.00
N PHE A 579 -4.30 -16.10 73.32
CA PHE A 579 -4.60 -15.56 74.65
C PHE A 579 -5.99 -14.90 74.69
N ILE A 580 -6.50 -14.69 75.91
CA ILE A 580 -7.92 -14.47 76.22
C ILE A 580 -8.29 -12.98 76.32
N THR A 581 -9.41 -12.57 75.70
CA THR A 581 -10.53 -11.73 76.24
C THR A 581 -11.64 -11.72 75.17
N ALA A 582 -12.88 -12.13 75.48
CA ALA A 582 -14.01 -11.30 75.95
C ALA A 582 -14.44 -10.21 74.91
N ASP A 583 -15.72 -10.01 74.58
CA ASP A 583 -16.93 -10.21 75.41
C ASP A 583 -18.24 -10.53 74.61
N THR A 584 -19.38 -10.60 75.32
CA THR A 584 -20.83 -10.56 74.97
C THR A 584 -21.28 -10.03 73.58
N SER A 585 -22.45 -10.39 73.01
CA SER A 585 -23.59 -11.25 73.44
C SER A 585 -24.58 -11.56 72.30
N THR A 586 -25.53 -12.51 72.52
CA THR A 586 -26.83 -12.75 71.81
C THR A 586 -26.83 -13.08 70.31
N GLY A 587 -27.58 -14.06 69.78
CA GLY A 587 -28.43 -15.09 70.41
C GLY A 587 -29.35 -15.84 69.40
N THR A 588 -30.09 -16.85 69.88
CA THR A 588 -31.23 -17.56 69.21
C THR A 588 -30.96 -18.85 68.37
N ALA A 589 -30.94 -19.99 69.08
CA ALA A 589 -31.58 -21.31 68.82
C ALA A 589 -31.59 -22.04 67.43
N PRO A 590 -31.26 -23.36 67.40
CA PRO A 590 -31.47 -24.29 66.27
C PRO A 590 -32.49 -25.44 66.53
N PRO A 591 -32.92 -26.15 65.45
CA PRO A 591 -33.33 -27.58 65.48
C PRO A 591 -32.81 -28.39 64.23
N THR A 592 -32.80 -29.72 64.08
CA THR A 592 -32.86 -30.94 64.93
C THR A 592 -32.35 -32.18 64.13
N VAL A 593 -32.27 -33.37 64.75
CA VAL A 593 -31.96 -34.73 64.19
C VAL A 593 -33.17 -35.68 64.53
N PRO A 594 -33.24 -37.05 64.37
CA PRO A 594 -32.42 -38.08 63.68
C PRO A 594 -33.18 -39.28 62.98
N GLU A 595 -32.40 -40.29 62.50
CA GLU A 595 -32.52 -41.78 62.63
C GLU A 595 -33.60 -42.71 62.02
N THR A 596 -33.11 -43.90 61.60
CA THR A 596 -33.60 -45.32 61.75
C THR A 596 -32.71 -46.24 60.86
N ASP A 597 -32.45 -47.55 61.04
CA ASP A 597 -32.57 -48.58 62.11
C ASP A 597 -31.48 -49.68 61.76
N GLY A 598 -31.63 -51.00 62.03
CA GLY A 598 -31.06 -52.00 61.09
C GLY A 598 -30.62 -53.42 61.51
N LYS A 599 -30.38 -53.76 62.79
CA LYS A 599 -30.12 -55.15 63.31
C LYS A 599 -28.91 -56.01 62.81
N ALA A 600 -28.53 -57.00 63.62
CA ALA A 600 -27.43 -58.00 63.46
C ALA A 600 -27.94 -59.42 63.92
N PRO A 601 -27.15 -60.50 64.23
CA PRO A 601 -25.67 -60.76 64.20
C PRO A 601 -25.21 -62.20 63.73
N ALA A 602 -23.90 -62.53 63.75
CA ALA A 602 -23.29 -63.78 64.36
C ALA A 602 -21.83 -64.19 63.92
N LEU A 603 -20.92 -64.32 64.91
CA LEU A 603 -19.70 -65.17 65.11
C LEU A 603 -18.43 -65.20 64.16
N PRO A 604 -17.18 -65.43 64.71
CA PRO A 604 -15.88 -65.48 63.98
C PRO A 604 -15.07 -66.82 64.05
N PRO A 605 -13.97 -66.96 63.24
CA PRO A 605 -12.71 -67.60 63.70
C PRO A 605 -11.38 -66.89 63.27
N PRO A 606 -10.16 -67.32 63.74
CA PRO A 606 -8.93 -66.50 63.74
C PRO A 606 -7.63 -67.15 63.14
N HIS A 607 -6.45 -66.56 63.46
CA HIS A 607 -5.04 -67.08 63.49
C HIS A 607 -3.93 -66.12 62.94
N THR A 608 -2.68 -66.60 62.79
CA THR A 608 -1.44 -66.07 63.44
C THR A 608 -0.15 -66.64 62.76
N HIS A 609 1.14 -66.47 63.11
CA HIS A 609 1.92 -66.05 64.32
C HIS A 609 3.43 -65.74 63.97
N SER A 610 4.27 -65.30 64.95
CA SER A 610 5.78 -65.33 64.96
C SER A 610 6.54 -64.35 64.00
N THR A 611 7.85 -64.01 64.05
CA THR A 611 9.05 -64.01 64.98
C THR A 611 10.09 -63.00 64.39
N LEU A 612 11.03 -62.28 65.05
CA LEU A 612 12.14 -62.54 66.03
C LEU A 612 13.38 -63.26 65.43
N SER A 613 14.68 -62.85 65.50
CA SER A 613 15.57 -62.03 66.42
C SER A 613 16.37 -62.89 67.46
N PRO A 614 17.50 -62.47 68.12
CA PRO A 614 18.27 -61.18 68.13
C PRO A 614 19.86 -61.25 68.24
N GLU A 615 20.56 -60.07 68.21
CA GLU A 615 21.71 -59.52 69.04
C GLU A 615 23.00 -60.31 69.49
N PRO A 616 24.08 -59.68 70.08
CA PRO A 616 24.64 -58.28 70.03
C PRO A 616 26.22 -58.11 70.02
N GLU A 617 26.69 -56.84 70.11
CA GLU A 617 27.90 -56.30 70.84
C GLU A 617 29.39 -56.47 70.38
N GLN A 618 30.04 -55.36 69.93
CA GLN A 618 31.13 -54.58 70.61
C GLN A 618 31.95 -53.61 69.69
N GLU A 619 32.51 -52.54 70.26
CA GLU A 619 33.33 -51.45 69.64
C GLU A 619 34.57 -51.15 70.54
N PRO A 620 35.65 -50.41 70.15
CA PRO A 620 35.62 -49.07 69.52
C PRO A 620 36.66 -48.75 68.40
N ALA A 621 36.46 -47.61 67.72
CA ALA A 621 37.29 -47.00 66.65
C ALA A 621 38.45 -46.08 67.20
N PRO A 622 39.11 -45.11 66.48
CA PRO A 622 38.97 -44.55 65.10
C PRO A 622 40.35 -44.39 64.38
N PRO A 623 40.61 -43.49 63.37
CA PRO A 623 39.77 -42.61 62.52
C PRO A 623 40.08 -42.76 60.98
N LEU A 624 39.61 -41.99 59.98
CA LEU A 624 38.75 -40.79 59.79
C LEU A 624 37.81 -41.03 58.57
N PRO A 625 36.55 -40.51 58.52
CA PRO A 625 35.64 -40.70 57.37
C PRO A 625 35.04 -39.43 56.71
N ALA A 626 34.27 -39.65 55.63
CA ALA A 626 33.30 -38.77 54.94
C ALA A 626 33.84 -37.61 54.05
N PRO A 627 33.07 -37.23 53.01
CA PRO A 627 32.14 -36.09 53.17
C PRO A 627 30.77 -36.20 52.46
N SER A 628 29.68 -35.82 53.14
CA SER A 628 28.35 -35.36 52.65
C SER A 628 27.34 -35.37 53.82
N PRO A 629 26.17 -34.69 53.75
CA PRO A 629 25.77 -33.47 53.03
C PRO A 629 25.21 -32.37 53.99
N LEU A 630 24.83 -31.18 53.52
CA LEU A 630 24.02 -30.21 54.29
C LEU A 630 23.16 -29.27 53.42
N PRO A 631 21.94 -28.92 53.88
CA PRO A 631 21.19 -27.75 53.40
C PRO A 631 20.61 -26.85 54.53
N GLN A 632 20.16 -25.64 54.13
CA GLN A 632 19.27 -24.67 54.82
C GLN A 632 19.82 -23.75 55.94
N THR A 633 19.55 -22.44 55.79
CA THR A 633 19.01 -21.50 56.80
C THR A 633 18.53 -20.21 56.09
N ALA A 634 17.81 -19.29 56.75
CA ALA A 634 16.98 -18.29 56.07
C ALA A 634 16.88 -16.89 56.76
N THR A 635 16.19 -15.96 56.07
CA THR A 635 15.50 -14.74 56.60
C THR A 635 16.25 -13.39 56.52
N THR A 636 15.75 -12.46 55.69
CA THR A 636 15.27 -11.08 56.05
C THR A 636 15.04 -10.22 54.78
N ALA A 637 14.22 -9.17 54.89
CA ALA A 637 13.98 -8.13 53.86
C ALA A 637 14.13 -6.74 54.50
N PRO A 638 14.45 -5.67 53.73
CA PRO A 638 13.45 -4.60 53.53
C PRO A 638 13.53 -3.96 52.09
N PRO A 639 13.37 -2.64 51.81
CA PRO A 639 12.32 -2.19 50.88
C PRO A 639 12.80 -1.34 49.67
N ALA A 640 11.85 -0.90 48.83
CA ALA A 640 12.10 -0.07 47.65
C ALA A 640 12.06 1.44 47.89
N PRO A 641 12.84 2.22 47.10
CA PRO A 641 12.38 3.52 46.61
C PRO A 641 12.67 3.74 45.10
N ALA A 642 12.18 4.86 44.55
CA ALA A 642 12.40 5.31 43.17
C ALA A 642 13.18 6.66 43.15
N PRO A 643 13.09 7.55 42.12
CA PRO A 643 14.03 7.54 41.00
C PRO A 643 14.73 8.89 40.72
N HIS A 644 16.03 8.90 40.35
CA HIS A 644 16.71 10.14 39.92
C HIS A 644 17.76 10.01 38.80
N ALA A 645 17.74 11.03 37.93
CA ALA A 645 18.76 11.67 37.08
C ALA A 645 20.05 10.92 36.63
N ALA A 646 20.41 11.13 35.36
CA ALA A 646 21.70 10.73 34.77
C ALA A 646 22.75 11.87 34.78
N PRO A 647 24.05 11.56 34.87
CA PRO A 647 25.15 12.49 34.57
C PRO A 647 25.78 12.25 33.17
N THR A 648 26.42 13.29 32.63
CA THR A 648 27.12 13.30 31.34
C THR A 648 28.58 12.85 31.50
N PRO A 649 29.21 12.15 30.53
CA PRO A 649 30.62 11.78 30.64
C PRO A 649 31.56 12.99 30.48
N GLN A 650 32.60 13.07 31.32
CA GLN A 650 33.77 13.92 31.11
C GLN A 650 34.92 13.13 30.49
N ALA A 651 35.81 13.81 29.76
CA ALA A 651 36.95 13.21 29.10
C ALA A 651 38.16 13.08 30.02
N ALA A 652 38.99 12.06 29.77
CA ALA A 652 40.35 11.96 30.27
C ALA A 652 41.26 11.52 29.12
N SER A 653 42.34 12.27 28.88
CA SER A 653 43.29 12.03 27.78
C SER A 653 44.71 11.89 28.31
N HIS A 654 45.38 10.77 28.03
CA HIS A 654 46.84 10.66 28.14
C HIS A 654 47.38 9.73 27.05
N ALA A 655 48.48 10.14 26.43
CA ALA A 655 49.36 9.33 25.59
C ALA A 655 50.62 8.96 26.42
N ALA A 656 51.60 8.15 26.01
CA ALA A 656 51.96 7.50 24.74
C ALA A 656 52.90 6.30 25.08
N PRO A 657 53.87 5.81 24.26
CA PRO A 657 53.98 5.68 22.79
C PRO A 657 54.50 4.27 22.31
N HIS A 658 54.62 4.11 20.98
CA HIS A 658 55.54 3.19 20.23
C HIS A 658 55.44 1.64 20.33
N ALA A 659 54.99 1.02 19.23
CA ALA A 659 55.77 0.02 18.47
C ALA A 659 55.25 -0.05 17.00
N ALA A 660 56.01 -0.62 16.07
CA ALA A 660 55.80 -0.42 14.63
C ALA A 660 54.87 -1.44 13.92
N SER A 661 53.95 -0.90 13.12
CA SER A 661 53.39 -1.41 11.85
C SER A 661 53.50 -2.90 11.51
N LEU A 662 52.37 -3.61 11.67
CA LEU A 662 51.85 -4.52 10.63
C LEU A 662 50.51 -3.94 10.16
N GLN A 663 50.22 -4.00 8.85
CA GLN A 663 49.02 -3.42 8.27
C GLN A 663 48.01 -4.50 7.88
N ASP A 664 47.00 -4.71 8.73
CA ASP A 664 45.79 -5.42 8.33
C ASP A 664 45.02 -4.63 7.25
N PRO A 665 44.35 -5.31 6.30
CA PRO A 665 43.50 -4.65 5.32
C PRO A 665 42.27 -4.02 6.00
N ALA A 666 42.10 -2.72 5.80
CA ALA A 666 41.00 -1.96 6.41
C ALA A 666 39.60 -2.50 6.02
N PRO A 667 38.63 -2.49 6.94
CA PRO A 667 37.27 -2.94 6.65
C PRO A 667 36.61 -2.04 5.59
N VAL A 668 35.91 -2.66 4.64
CA VAL A 668 35.16 -1.94 3.61
C VAL A 668 33.85 -1.41 4.20
N ASP A 669 33.83 -0.11 4.53
CA ASP A 669 32.65 0.62 5.02
C ASP A 669 31.54 0.73 3.96
N GLY A 670 30.82 -0.38 3.76
CA GLY A 670 29.51 -0.38 3.11
C GLY A 670 28.44 0.25 4.02
N PRO A 671 27.41 0.91 3.47
CA PRO A 671 26.35 1.51 4.27
C PRO A 671 25.60 0.46 5.10
N PRO A 672 25.16 0.79 6.33
CA PRO A 672 24.56 -0.18 7.25
C PRO A 672 23.27 -0.78 6.68
N ARG A 673 23.18 -2.13 6.68
CA ARG A 673 22.13 -2.92 6.00
C ARG A 673 20.72 -2.84 6.64
N ALA A 674 20.56 -2.02 7.68
CA ALA A 674 19.38 -1.91 8.56
C ALA A 674 18.02 -1.54 7.89
N VAL A 675 18.01 -1.27 6.58
CA VAL A 675 16.77 -1.02 5.80
C VAL A 675 16.04 -2.34 5.48
N GLY A 676 16.75 -3.47 5.40
CA GLY A 676 16.14 -4.79 5.16
C GLY A 676 15.39 -5.33 6.37
N ASP A 677 16.05 -5.33 7.53
CA ASP A 677 15.60 -6.01 8.74
C ASP A 677 14.22 -5.52 9.21
N HIS A 678 14.01 -4.21 9.22
CA HIS A 678 12.73 -3.60 9.55
C HIS A 678 11.57 -4.00 8.62
N ARG A 679 11.83 -4.49 7.40
CA ARG A 679 10.78 -5.01 6.50
C ARG A 679 10.44 -6.45 6.84
N LEU A 680 11.43 -7.31 7.10
CA LEU A 680 11.23 -8.71 7.48
C LEU A 680 10.58 -8.82 8.87
N VAL A 681 11.13 -8.13 9.87
CA VAL A 681 10.60 -8.10 11.26
C VAL A 681 9.17 -7.56 11.29
N ARG A 682 8.85 -6.56 10.46
CA ARG A 682 7.46 -6.06 10.32
C ARG A 682 6.53 -7.06 9.64
N GLY A 683 7.02 -7.80 8.64
CA GLY A 683 6.28 -8.90 8.02
C GLY A 683 5.96 -10.00 9.03
N LEU A 684 6.97 -10.46 9.77
CA LEU A 684 6.82 -11.45 10.84
C LEU A 684 5.88 -10.97 11.96
N SER A 685 5.97 -9.69 12.35
CA SER A 685 5.05 -9.11 13.35
C SER A 685 3.60 -9.01 12.87
N SER A 686 3.36 -8.83 11.57
CA SER A 686 2.02 -8.90 10.98
C SER A 686 1.54 -10.34 10.89
N PHE A 687 2.39 -11.28 10.44
CA PHE A 687 2.07 -12.72 10.48
C PHE A 687 1.65 -13.15 11.90
N GLN A 688 2.45 -12.86 12.93
CA GLN A 688 2.15 -13.27 14.31
C GLN A 688 0.85 -12.67 14.88
N ARG A 689 0.41 -11.51 14.38
CA ARG A 689 -0.81 -10.82 14.81
C ARG A 689 -2.04 -11.22 14.01
N ASP A 690 -1.90 -11.26 12.69
CA ASP A 690 -3.01 -11.21 11.74
C ASP A 690 -3.24 -12.57 11.05
N THR A 691 -2.22 -13.44 10.98
CA THR A 691 -2.26 -14.73 10.24
C THR A 691 -2.05 -15.93 11.15
N ALA A 692 -1.07 -15.88 12.07
CA ALA A 692 -0.73 -16.97 12.96
C ALA A 692 -1.93 -17.47 13.80
N PRO A 693 -2.83 -16.62 14.34
CA PRO A 693 -4.03 -17.11 15.03
C PRO A 693 -4.94 -17.97 14.15
N LEU A 694 -4.95 -17.74 12.83
CA LEU A 694 -5.78 -18.48 11.86
C LEU A 694 -5.16 -19.82 11.46
N VAL A 695 -3.82 -19.88 11.34
CA VAL A 695 -3.10 -21.08 10.88
C VAL A 695 -2.49 -21.93 12.00
N ARG A 696 -2.50 -21.46 13.25
CA ARG A 696 -1.87 -22.15 14.40
C ARG A 696 -2.42 -23.55 14.64
N GLY A 697 -3.71 -23.77 14.45
CA GLY A 697 -4.31 -25.11 14.58
C GLY A 697 -3.71 -26.11 13.59
N GLU A 698 -3.64 -25.73 12.32
CA GLU A 698 -3.12 -26.58 11.24
C GLU A 698 -1.60 -26.76 11.32
N LEU A 699 -0.84 -25.71 11.64
CA LEU A 699 0.60 -25.84 11.87
C LEU A 699 0.91 -26.72 13.10
N ALA A 700 0.09 -26.66 14.16
CA ALA A 700 0.22 -27.55 15.32
C ALA A 700 -0.21 -28.99 15.00
N ARG A 701 -1.11 -29.19 14.03
CA ARG A 701 -1.49 -30.51 13.49
C ARG A 701 -0.31 -31.13 12.74
N LEU A 702 0.21 -30.44 11.73
CA LEU A 702 1.36 -30.86 10.93
C LEU A 702 2.62 -31.09 11.78
N ALA A 703 2.82 -30.32 12.85
CA ALA A 703 3.94 -30.50 13.78
C ALA A 703 3.86 -31.77 14.66
N ARG A 704 2.67 -32.39 14.80
CA ARG A 704 2.48 -33.67 15.51
C ARG A 704 2.37 -34.86 14.56
N GLU A 705 1.69 -34.67 13.44
CA GLU A 705 1.29 -35.74 12.50
C GLU A 705 2.25 -35.89 11.30
N GLY A 706 3.17 -34.93 11.14
CA GLY A 706 4.08 -34.83 9.99
C GLY A 706 3.44 -34.17 8.76
N GLN A 707 4.28 -33.88 7.77
CA GLN A 707 3.83 -33.47 6.43
C GLN A 707 3.47 -34.70 5.58
N ARG A 708 2.45 -34.58 4.73
CA ARG A 708 2.09 -35.60 3.72
C ARG A 708 1.75 -34.94 2.38
N PRO A 709 2.74 -34.29 1.73
CA PRO A 709 2.51 -33.61 0.46
C PRO A 709 2.22 -34.63 -0.65
N SER A 710 1.24 -34.35 -1.51
CA SER A 710 0.94 -35.20 -2.67
C SER A 710 1.89 -34.97 -3.85
N GLN A 711 2.70 -33.90 -3.80
CA GLN A 711 3.46 -33.41 -4.94
C GLN A 711 4.80 -32.77 -4.53
N LEU A 712 5.87 -33.12 -5.26
CA LEU A 712 7.14 -32.39 -5.28
C LEU A 712 7.07 -31.29 -6.36
N PHE A 713 7.40 -30.05 -6.00
CA PHE A 713 7.39 -28.91 -6.90
C PHE A 713 8.80 -28.30 -7.01
N ILE A 714 9.46 -28.47 -8.15
CA ILE A 714 10.79 -27.94 -8.46
C ILE A 714 10.62 -26.65 -9.28
N THR A 715 11.12 -25.53 -8.78
CA THR A 715 11.00 -24.24 -9.48
C THR A 715 12.17 -23.30 -9.18
N CYS A 716 12.13 -22.11 -9.78
CA CYS A 716 13.20 -21.13 -9.67
C CYS A 716 13.21 -20.42 -8.31
N ALA A 717 14.41 -20.04 -7.86
CA ALA A 717 14.66 -19.15 -6.73
C ALA A 717 14.24 -17.69 -6.98
N ASP A 718 13.77 -17.35 -8.19
CA ASP A 718 13.28 -16.01 -8.54
C ASP A 718 12.17 -15.53 -7.57
N SER A 719 12.35 -14.33 -7.00
CA SER A 719 11.42 -13.74 -6.03
C SER A 719 9.99 -13.54 -6.53
N ARG A 720 9.75 -13.59 -7.84
CA ARG A 720 8.42 -13.50 -8.48
C ARG A 720 7.64 -14.82 -8.42
N LEU A 721 8.32 -15.95 -8.22
CA LEU A 721 7.72 -17.28 -8.19
C LEU A 721 7.33 -17.65 -6.75
N VAL A 722 6.02 -17.67 -6.48
CA VAL A 722 5.44 -18.01 -5.18
C VAL A 722 4.52 -19.21 -5.36
N THR A 723 5.04 -20.42 -5.14
CA THR A 723 4.37 -21.68 -5.50
C THR A 723 2.96 -21.79 -4.95
N SER A 724 2.78 -21.63 -3.63
CA SER A 724 1.47 -21.67 -2.96
C SER A 724 0.47 -20.62 -3.42
N MET A 725 0.91 -19.54 -4.07
CA MET A 725 0.00 -18.57 -4.71
C MET A 725 -0.42 -19.04 -6.11
N ILE A 726 0.50 -19.64 -6.87
CA ILE A 726 0.27 -20.14 -8.24
C ILE A 726 -0.58 -21.41 -8.23
N THR A 727 -0.38 -22.30 -7.26
CA THR A 727 -1.10 -23.57 -7.09
C THR A 727 -2.28 -23.49 -6.11
N ALA A 728 -2.46 -22.37 -5.41
CA ALA A 728 -3.40 -22.17 -4.30
C ALA A 728 -3.23 -23.14 -3.11
N SER A 729 -2.06 -23.79 -2.97
CA SER A 729 -1.77 -24.79 -1.94
C SER A 729 -1.55 -24.21 -0.54
N GLY A 730 -2.02 -24.94 0.48
CA GLY A 730 -1.83 -24.65 1.90
C GLY A 730 -0.51 -25.20 2.48
N PRO A 731 -0.30 -25.06 3.80
CA PRO A 731 0.83 -25.65 4.50
C PRO A 731 0.77 -27.18 4.48
N GLY A 732 1.86 -27.84 4.09
CA GLY A 732 1.97 -29.31 4.07
C GLY A 732 1.56 -29.99 2.75
N ASP A 733 0.85 -29.30 1.86
CA ASP A 733 0.35 -29.84 0.58
C ASP A 733 1.48 -30.13 -0.44
N LEU A 734 2.50 -29.27 -0.49
CA LEU A 734 3.59 -29.32 -1.46
C LEU A 734 4.96 -29.43 -0.78
N PHE A 735 5.77 -30.41 -1.19
CA PHE A 735 7.20 -30.38 -0.94
C PHE A 735 7.86 -29.52 -2.03
N THR A 736 8.50 -28.41 -1.69
CA THR A 736 8.98 -27.43 -2.70
C THR A 736 10.50 -27.31 -2.70
N VAL A 737 11.13 -27.56 -3.86
CA VAL A 737 12.56 -27.29 -4.12
C VAL A 737 12.67 -25.99 -4.92
N ARG A 738 13.48 -25.04 -4.44
CA ARG A 738 13.71 -23.76 -5.11
C ARG A 738 15.19 -23.53 -5.35
N ASN A 739 15.63 -23.63 -6.61
CA ASN A 739 17.03 -23.46 -7.00
C ASN A 739 17.16 -22.51 -8.21
N ILE A 740 18.38 -22.18 -8.62
CA ILE A 740 18.60 -21.21 -9.70
C ILE A 740 18.28 -21.86 -11.05
N GLY A 741 17.25 -21.38 -11.75
CA GLY A 741 16.88 -21.90 -13.08
C GLY A 741 16.15 -23.25 -13.09
N ASN A 742 15.55 -23.66 -11.95
CA ASN A 742 14.76 -24.89 -11.80
C ASN A 742 15.49 -26.18 -12.26
N LEU A 743 16.82 -26.20 -12.19
CA LEU A 743 17.68 -27.28 -12.70
C LEU A 743 17.62 -28.53 -11.81
N VAL A 744 17.76 -29.69 -12.44
CA VAL A 744 17.86 -31.01 -11.81
C VAL A 744 19.18 -31.63 -12.30
N PRO A 745 20.19 -31.80 -11.45
CA PRO A 745 21.37 -32.57 -11.81
C PRO A 745 21.00 -34.01 -12.18
N LEU A 746 21.73 -34.60 -13.13
CA LEU A 746 21.69 -36.04 -13.36
C LEU A 746 22.22 -36.79 -12.12
N PRO A 747 21.77 -38.03 -11.87
CA PRO A 747 22.47 -38.90 -10.93
C PRO A 747 23.93 -39.08 -11.36
N ASP A 748 24.81 -39.29 -10.39
CA ASP A 748 26.25 -39.54 -10.55
C ASP A 748 27.06 -38.47 -11.32
N ALA A 749 26.49 -37.27 -11.51
CA ALA A 749 27.25 -36.08 -11.92
C ALA A 749 28.20 -35.65 -10.79
N GLU A 750 29.47 -35.40 -11.11
CA GLU A 750 30.60 -35.33 -10.15
C GLU A 750 30.39 -34.45 -8.91
N GLU A 751 31.02 -34.91 -7.80
CA GLU A 751 31.03 -34.35 -6.45
C GLU A 751 30.86 -32.81 -6.42
N GLY A 752 29.69 -32.34 -5.95
CA GLY A 752 29.42 -30.91 -5.92
C GLY A 752 28.11 -30.51 -5.25
N ASP A 753 26.97 -31.07 -5.68
CA ASP A 753 25.67 -30.78 -5.08
C ASP A 753 24.69 -31.96 -5.12
N HIS A 754 24.63 -32.70 -4.00
CA HIS A 754 23.65 -33.76 -3.80
C HIS A 754 22.30 -33.24 -3.27
N SER A 755 22.13 -31.93 -3.00
CA SER A 755 20.95 -31.40 -2.31
C SER A 755 19.65 -31.59 -3.11
N VAL A 756 19.71 -31.54 -4.44
CA VAL A 756 18.52 -31.77 -5.28
C VAL A 756 18.24 -33.26 -5.42
N GLY A 757 19.26 -34.11 -5.58
CA GLY A 757 19.12 -35.57 -5.60
C GLY A 757 18.51 -36.11 -4.30
N ALA A 758 19.06 -35.71 -3.15
CA ALA A 758 18.54 -36.07 -1.84
C ALA A 758 17.12 -35.54 -1.59
N ALA A 759 16.76 -34.36 -2.11
CA ALA A 759 15.39 -33.84 -2.02
C ALA A 759 14.41 -34.63 -2.92
N ILE A 760 14.85 -35.13 -4.07
CA ILE A 760 14.06 -36.02 -4.93
C ILE A 760 13.86 -37.38 -4.24
N GLU A 761 14.94 -38.00 -3.75
CA GLU A 761 14.89 -39.28 -3.03
C GLU A 761 13.99 -39.19 -1.79
N TYR A 762 14.15 -38.15 -0.96
CA TYR A 762 13.30 -37.93 0.20
C TYR A 762 11.83 -37.71 -0.17
N ALA A 763 11.53 -36.98 -1.25
CA ALA A 763 10.15 -36.81 -1.70
C ALA A 763 9.53 -38.12 -2.19
N VAL A 764 10.28 -38.91 -2.96
CA VAL A 764 9.78 -40.08 -3.70
C VAL A 764 9.73 -41.34 -2.84
N ASP A 765 10.76 -41.59 -2.04
CA ASP A 765 10.91 -42.83 -1.25
C ASP A 765 10.59 -42.64 0.25
N VAL A 766 10.59 -41.41 0.79
CA VAL A 766 10.25 -41.14 2.22
C VAL A 766 8.90 -40.45 2.40
N LEU A 767 8.60 -39.40 1.65
CA LEU A 767 7.30 -38.70 1.71
C LEU A 767 6.21 -39.35 0.85
N GLY A 768 6.61 -40.18 -0.14
CA GLY A 768 5.68 -40.94 -0.97
C GLY A 768 4.87 -40.12 -1.97
N VAL A 769 5.37 -38.94 -2.42
CA VAL A 769 4.61 -38.05 -3.32
C VAL A 769 4.05 -38.78 -4.56
N GLU A 770 2.86 -38.40 -5.01
CA GLU A 770 2.19 -39.00 -6.18
C GLU A 770 2.62 -38.35 -7.51
N SER A 771 3.18 -37.14 -7.44
CA SER A 771 3.65 -36.42 -8.63
C SER A 771 4.87 -35.53 -8.38
N ILE A 772 5.59 -35.21 -9.47
CA ILE A 772 6.66 -34.22 -9.52
C ILE A 772 6.33 -33.19 -10.61
N THR A 773 6.52 -31.92 -10.32
CA THR A 773 6.37 -30.84 -11.30
C THR A 773 7.64 -30.01 -11.42
N VAL A 774 8.11 -29.80 -12.65
CA VAL A 774 9.15 -28.82 -12.95
C VAL A 774 8.49 -27.57 -13.52
N CYS A 775 8.65 -26.44 -12.85
CA CYS A 775 8.02 -25.17 -13.21
C CYS A 775 9.07 -24.12 -13.60
N GLY A 776 9.21 -23.90 -14.91
CA GLY A 776 9.97 -22.79 -15.51
C GLY A 776 9.13 -21.51 -15.63
N HIS A 777 9.74 -20.39 -16.02
CA HIS A 777 9.04 -19.10 -16.07
C HIS A 777 9.64 -18.09 -17.07
N SER A 778 8.87 -17.05 -17.40
CA SER A 778 9.32 -15.95 -18.27
C SER A 778 10.46 -15.13 -17.64
N ASP A 779 11.32 -14.57 -18.49
CA ASP A 779 12.45 -13.72 -18.08
C ASP A 779 13.35 -14.40 -17.04
N CYS A 780 13.67 -15.69 -17.22
CA CYS A 780 14.47 -16.42 -16.25
C CYS A 780 15.93 -15.96 -16.28
N GLY A 781 16.37 -15.24 -15.25
CA GLY A 781 17.74 -14.72 -15.14
C GLY A 781 18.83 -15.81 -15.21
N ALA A 782 18.52 -17.05 -14.81
CA ALA A 782 19.42 -18.19 -14.97
C ALA A 782 19.59 -18.62 -16.44
N MET A 783 18.51 -18.57 -17.23
CA MET A 783 18.54 -18.91 -18.66
C MET A 783 19.19 -17.78 -19.48
N ASN A 784 19.02 -16.51 -19.08
CA ASN A 784 19.81 -15.40 -19.63
C ASN A 784 21.31 -15.57 -19.37
N ALA A 785 21.72 -15.85 -18.12
CA ALA A 785 23.12 -16.08 -17.78
C ALA A 785 23.73 -17.31 -18.51
N LEU A 786 22.91 -18.29 -18.89
CA LEU A 786 23.31 -19.42 -19.74
C LEU A 786 23.48 -19.02 -21.22
N LEU A 787 22.61 -18.15 -21.75
CA LEU A 787 22.70 -17.63 -23.13
C LEU A 787 23.85 -16.63 -23.32
N GLU A 788 24.19 -15.88 -22.27
CA GLU A 788 25.28 -14.90 -22.25
C GLU A 788 26.67 -15.52 -21.97
N GLY A 789 26.77 -16.85 -21.87
CA GLY A 789 27.93 -17.59 -21.36
C GLY A 789 29.27 -17.30 -22.08
N ALA A 790 30.18 -16.63 -21.39
CA ALA A 790 31.53 -16.36 -21.88
C ALA A 790 32.46 -17.58 -21.66
N PRO A 791 33.37 -17.90 -22.62
CA PRO A 791 34.22 -19.09 -22.54
C PRO A 791 35.23 -19.06 -21.38
N ASP A 792 35.67 -17.88 -20.95
CA ASP A 792 36.67 -17.68 -19.88
C ASP A 792 36.04 -17.44 -18.49
N SER A 793 34.86 -18.00 -18.22
CA SER A 793 34.14 -17.81 -16.95
C SER A 793 34.86 -18.49 -15.77
N PRO A 794 35.21 -17.77 -14.69
CA PRO A 794 35.93 -18.35 -13.54
C PRO A 794 35.06 -19.39 -12.78
N ASP A 795 35.73 -20.35 -12.14
CA ASP A 795 35.12 -21.50 -11.42
C ASP A 795 34.35 -21.12 -10.14
N THR A 796 33.26 -20.39 -10.34
CA THR A 796 32.33 -19.97 -9.30
C THR A 796 31.26 -21.04 -9.05
N SER A 797 30.75 -21.12 -7.81
CA SER A 797 29.64 -22.02 -7.48
C SER A 797 28.39 -21.76 -8.35
N LEU A 798 28.21 -20.53 -8.84
CA LEU A 798 27.14 -20.20 -9.79
C LEU A 798 27.35 -20.87 -11.15
N TRP A 799 28.58 -20.87 -11.70
CA TRP A 799 28.85 -21.53 -12.99
C TRP A 799 28.85 -23.06 -12.86
N ARG A 800 29.38 -23.61 -11.75
CA ARG A 800 29.23 -25.04 -11.40
C ARG A 800 27.77 -25.47 -11.24
N TRP A 801 26.87 -24.56 -10.88
CA TRP A 801 25.44 -24.84 -10.85
C TRP A 801 24.80 -24.72 -12.25
N LEU A 802 25.04 -23.61 -12.95
CA LEU A 802 24.46 -23.36 -14.27
C LEU A 802 24.90 -24.38 -15.33
N ARG A 803 26.06 -25.04 -15.19
CA ARG A 803 26.51 -26.11 -16.11
C ARG A 803 25.46 -27.22 -16.32
N HIS A 804 24.61 -27.49 -15.32
CA HIS A 804 23.52 -28.48 -15.42
C HIS A 804 22.41 -28.06 -16.41
N GLY A 805 22.38 -26.80 -16.85
CA GLY A 805 21.52 -26.27 -17.92
C GLY A 805 22.17 -26.24 -19.32
N LEU A 806 23.45 -26.64 -19.47
CA LEU A 806 24.11 -26.72 -20.79
C LEU A 806 23.42 -27.71 -21.75
N PRO A 807 22.89 -28.87 -21.32
CA PRO A 807 22.07 -29.72 -22.18
C PRO A 807 20.81 -29.02 -22.69
N SER A 808 20.15 -28.22 -21.84
CA SER A 808 18.98 -27.40 -22.21
C SER A 808 19.34 -26.36 -23.28
N LEU A 809 20.51 -25.71 -23.14
CA LEU A 809 21.03 -24.75 -24.11
C LEU A 809 21.30 -25.44 -25.46
N GLY A 810 22.03 -26.56 -25.45
CA GLY A 810 22.31 -27.34 -26.65
C GLY A 810 21.04 -27.82 -27.39
N ARG A 811 20.03 -28.29 -26.65
CA ARG A 811 18.72 -28.68 -27.22
C ARG A 811 17.97 -27.46 -27.79
N ALA A 812 18.06 -26.27 -27.17
CA ALA A 812 17.40 -25.04 -27.63
C ALA A 812 18.08 -24.31 -28.82
N THR A 813 19.35 -24.64 -29.09
CA THR A 813 20.12 -24.16 -30.26
C THR A 813 20.12 -25.15 -31.43
N SER A 814 19.80 -26.43 -31.20
CA SER A 814 19.83 -27.47 -32.24
C SER A 814 18.54 -27.49 -33.07
N ALA A 815 18.68 -27.41 -34.40
CA ALA A 815 17.56 -27.23 -35.31
C ALA A 815 16.60 -28.44 -35.42
N ASP A 816 17.11 -29.67 -35.30
CA ASP A 816 16.28 -30.89 -35.39
C ASP A 816 15.47 -31.20 -34.12
N ASP A 817 15.98 -30.79 -32.96
CA ASP A 817 15.49 -31.21 -31.63
C ASP A 817 14.56 -30.18 -30.97
N CYS A 818 14.65 -28.90 -31.36
CA CYS A 818 13.92 -27.81 -30.71
C CYS A 818 12.46 -27.66 -31.17
N ARG A 819 11.60 -28.63 -30.80
CA ARG A 819 10.16 -28.67 -31.17
C ARG A 819 9.20 -28.06 -30.15
N VAL A 820 9.71 -27.49 -29.06
CA VAL A 820 8.91 -26.98 -27.93
C VAL A 820 8.16 -25.68 -28.29
N ARG A 821 6.85 -25.62 -28.02
CA ARG A 821 5.98 -24.48 -28.37
C ARG A 821 4.82 -24.31 -27.38
N PHE A 822 4.12 -23.17 -27.44
CA PHE A 822 2.80 -23.06 -26.83
C PHE A 822 1.71 -23.54 -27.78
N SER A 823 0.58 -23.92 -27.20
CA SER A 823 -0.69 -24.02 -27.91
C SER A 823 -1.06 -22.63 -28.47
N GLY A 824 -1.27 -22.56 -29.79
CA GLY A 824 -1.66 -21.33 -30.49
C GLY A 824 -0.57 -20.26 -30.75
N ARG A 825 0.64 -20.33 -30.16
CA ARG A 825 1.73 -19.39 -30.48
C ARG A 825 3.14 -20.01 -30.44
N PRO A 826 4.10 -19.53 -31.25
CA PRO A 826 5.51 -19.80 -31.01
C PRO A 826 6.02 -19.10 -29.73
N PRO A 827 7.17 -19.51 -29.18
CA PRO A 827 7.93 -18.72 -28.22
C PRO A 827 8.26 -17.33 -28.79
N ALA A 828 8.20 -16.29 -27.96
CA ALA A 828 8.40 -14.90 -28.38
C ALA A 828 9.86 -14.58 -28.71
N ASP A 829 10.80 -15.21 -28.02
CA ASP A 829 12.25 -15.01 -28.19
C ASP A 829 13.06 -16.29 -27.85
N VAL A 830 14.39 -16.16 -27.83
CA VAL A 830 15.33 -17.26 -27.54
C VAL A 830 15.33 -17.65 -26.06
N VAL A 831 15.06 -16.72 -25.15
CA VAL A 831 15.03 -16.93 -23.70
C VAL A 831 13.79 -17.71 -23.31
N GLU A 832 12.61 -17.32 -23.79
CA GLU A 832 11.37 -18.06 -23.57
C GLU A 832 11.47 -19.48 -24.14
N ARG A 833 12.05 -19.63 -25.35
CA ARG A 833 12.30 -20.95 -25.94
C ARG A 833 13.21 -21.81 -25.05
N LEU A 834 14.35 -21.26 -24.59
CA LEU A 834 15.24 -21.96 -23.66
C LEU A 834 14.55 -22.30 -22.33
N CYS A 835 13.70 -21.42 -21.79
CA CYS A 835 12.95 -21.71 -20.56
C CYS A 835 12.02 -22.91 -20.71
N LEU A 836 11.33 -23.05 -21.86
CA LEU A 836 10.48 -24.20 -22.17
C LEU A 836 11.30 -25.47 -22.41
N THR A 837 12.36 -25.40 -23.24
CA THR A 837 13.27 -26.53 -23.49
C THR A 837 13.95 -27.00 -22.21
N ASN A 838 14.28 -26.09 -21.29
CA ASN A 838 14.83 -26.43 -19.99
C ASN A 838 13.86 -27.26 -19.14
N VAL A 839 12.56 -26.92 -19.11
CA VAL A 839 11.56 -27.74 -18.40
C VAL A 839 11.56 -29.18 -18.93
N VAL A 840 11.53 -29.37 -20.25
CA VAL A 840 11.57 -30.72 -20.87
C VAL A 840 12.87 -31.46 -20.51
N GLN A 841 14.04 -30.81 -20.65
CA GLN A 841 15.34 -31.40 -20.30
C GLN A 841 15.42 -31.81 -18.81
N GLN A 842 14.86 -31.04 -17.89
CA GLN A 842 14.86 -31.39 -16.47
C GLN A 842 13.86 -32.52 -16.13
N LEU A 843 12.79 -32.72 -16.91
CA LEU A 843 11.96 -33.93 -16.81
C LEU A 843 12.73 -35.17 -17.25
N ASP A 844 13.56 -35.05 -18.29
CA ASP A 844 14.44 -36.15 -18.74
C ASP A 844 15.53 -36.46 -17.69
N HIS A 845 16.07 -35.44 -17.02
CA HIS A 845 16.97 -35.66 -15.88
C HIS A 845 16.24 -36.33 -14.71
N LEU A 846 15.00 -35.93 -14.38
CA LEU A 846 14.19 -36.61 -13.36
C LEU A 846 13.96 -38.10 -13.69
N ARG A 847 13.67 -38.42 -14.96
CA ARG A 847 13.50 -39.82 -15.44
C ARG A 847 14.76 -40.68 -15.25
N ALA A 848 15.95 -40.09 -15.10
CA ALA A 848 17.19 -40.82 -14.83
C ALA A 848 17.40 -41.16 -13.35
N HIS A 849 16.77 -40.45 -12.40
CA HIS A 849 16.95 -40.72 -10.96
C HIS A 849 16.35 -42.08 -10.57
N PRO A 850 17.10 -43.00 -9.93
CA PRO A 850 16.64 -44.38 -9.71
C PRO A 850 15.32 -44.54 -8.95
N SER A 851 15.03 -43.68 -7.97
CA SER A 851 13.76 -43.67 -7.23
C SER A 851 12.58 -43.24 -8.09
N VAL A 852 12.77 -42.20 -8.91
CA VAL A 852 11.78 -41.68 -9.87
C VAL A 852 11.50 -42.70 -10.97
N ALA A 853 12.55 -43.26 -11.59
CA ALA A 853 12.45 -44.27 -12.64
C ALA A 853 11.65 -45.50 -12.17
N ARG A 854 11.94 -45.98 -10.95
CA ARG A 854 11.23 -47.10 -10.30
C ARG A 854 9.74 -46.80 -10.19
N ARG A 855 9.36 -45.71 -9.50
CA ARG A 855 7.94 -45.41 -9.23
C ARG A 855 7.14 -44.96 -10.46
N ILE A 856 7.79 -44.48 -11.52
CA ILE A 856 7.15 -44.28 -12.83
C ILE A 856 6.85 -45.62 -13.50
N ALA A 857 7.79 -46.58 -13.47
CA ALA A 857 7.56 -47.93 -14.01
C ALA A 857 6.46 -48.68 -13.24
N ASP A 858 6.37 -48.48 -11.92
CA ASP A 858 5.28 -48.98 -11.07
C ASP A 858 3.93 -48.26 -11.30
N GLY A 859 3.91 -47.18 -12.10
CA GLY A 859 2.72 -46.35 -12.34
C GLY A 859 2.27 -45.49 -11.15
N THR A 860 3.06 -45.43 -10.07
CA THR A 860 2.70 -44.75 -8.81
C THR A 860 3.19 -43.30 -8.73
N LEU A 861 3.90 -42.79 -9.74
CA LEU A 861 4.46 -41.44 -9.79
C LEU A 861 4.24 -40.81 -11.17
N ARG A 862 3.74 -39.57 -11.21
CA ARG A 862 3.56 -38.79 -12.44
C ARG A 862 4.53 -37.63 -12.54
N LEU A 863 5.00 -37.31 -13.74
CA LEU A 863 5.79 -36.12 -14.02
C LEU A 863 4.95 -35.09 -14.79
N HIS A 864 5.13 -33.80 -14.46
CA HIS A 864 4.45 -32.69 -15.13
C HIS A 864 5.43 -31.56 -15.46
N GLY A 865 5.48 -31.16 -16.74
CA GLY A 865 6.12 -29.91 -17.15
C GLY A 865 5.18 -28.73 -16.98
N MET A 866 5.67 -27.63 -16.41
CA MET A 866 4.90 -26.40 -16.22
C MET A 866 5.71 -25.18 -16.62
N TYR A 867 5.05 -24.17 -17.18
CA TYR A 867 5.63 -22.85 -17.44
C TYR A 867 4.71 -21.75 -16.91
N PHE A 868 5.27 -20.77 -16.21
CA PHE A 868 4.53 -19.63 -15.66
C PHE A 868 4.96 -18.31 -16.34
N HIS A 869 4.05 -17.69 -17.10
CA HIS A 869 4.31 -16.42 -17.78
C HIS A 869 4.05 -15.25 -16.82
N VAL A 870 5.12 -14.68 -16.27
CA VAL A 870 5.06 -13.81 -15.08
C VAL A 870 4.35 -12.48 -15.35
N ALA A 871 4.44 -11.96 -16.58
CA ALA A 871 3.81 -10.70 -16.96
C ALA A 871 2.28 -10.78 -17.13
N GLU A 872 1.76 -11.97 -17.47
CA GLU A 872 0.32 -12.22 -17.67
C GLU A 872 -0.33 -12.96 -16.51
N ALA A 873 0.48 -13.51 -15.58
CA ALA A 873 0.08 -14.44 -14.52
C ALA A 873 -0.62 -15.72 -15.04
N GLN A 874 -0.28 -16.13 -16.27
CA GLN A 874 -0.84 -17.32 -16.92
C GLN A 874 0.07 -18.54 -16.70
N SER A 875 -0.54 -19.66 -16.32
CA SER A 875 0.10 -20.97 -16.20
C SER A 875 -0.13 -21.81 -17.45
N TYR A 876 0.89 -22.57 -17.86
CA TYR A 876 0.83 -23.53 -18.96
C TYR A 876 1.33 -24.89 -18.47
N LEU A 877 0.75 -25.98 -18.99
CA LEU A 877 1.12 -27.35 -18.69
C LEU A 877 1.60 -28.06 -19.96
N LEU A 878 2.67 -28.84 -19.86
CA LEU A 878 3.16 -29.70 -20.94
C LEU A 878 2.18 -30.86 -21.16
N THR A 879 1.69 -31.02 -22.39
CA THR A 879 0.83 -32.12 -22.83
C THR A 879 1.63 -33.11 -23.69
N GLU A 880 1.58 -34.40 -23.33
CA GLU A 880 2.18 -35.48 -24.14
C GLU A 880 1.16 -35.97 -25.18
N GLU A 881 1.23 -35.47 -26.42
CA GLU A 881 0.37 -35.90 -27.53
C GLU A 881 0.65 -37.34 -27.98
N GLY A 882 -0.07 -38.31 -27.41
CA GLY A 882 -0.02 -39.72 -27.81
C GLY A 882 -0.74 -40.01 -29.13
N ALA A 883 -0.09 -39.78 -30.28
CA ALA A 883 -0.57 -40.18 -31.61
C ALA A 883 0.53 -40.89 -32.42
N ALA A 884 0.17 -41.97 -33.13
CA ALA A 884 1.13 -42.87 -33.75
C ALA A 884 1.79 -42.31 -35.04
N GLY A 885 3.08 -42.61 -35.23
CA GLY A 885 3.77 -42.52 -36.53
C GLY A 885 4.90 -41.48 -36.63
N SER A 886 4.98 -40.50 -35.74
CA SER A 886 6.10 -39.55 -35.67
C SER A 886 6.34 -39.09 -34.23
N ARG A 887 7.57 -38.67 -33.89
CA ARG A 887 7.86 -38.13 -32.54
C ARG A 887 6.99 -36.88 -32.29
N PRO A 888 6.14 -36.86 -31.24
CA PRO A 888 5.29 -35.71 -30.94
C PRO A 888 6.13 -34.48 -30.58
N ALA A 889 5.51 -33.32 -30.64
CA ALA A 889 6.13 -32.04 -30.25
C ALA A 889 5.70 -31.66 -28.83
N ASP A 890 6.62 -31.16 -28.02
CA ASP A 890 6.32 -30.67 -26.66
C ASP A 890 5.43 -29.41 -26.72
N VAL A 891 4.13 -29.57 -26.45
CA VAL A 891 3.16 -28.47 -26.44
C VAL A 891 2.87 -28.04 -25.00
N PHE A 892 2.98 -26.74 -24.74
CA PHE A 892 2.54 -26.13 -23.50
C PHE A 892 1.15 -25.50 -23.69
N ASP A 893 0.12 -26.16 -23.16
CA ASP A 893 -1.28 -25.72 -23.20
C ASP A 893 -1.60 -24.75 -22.05
N PRO A 894 -2.31 -23.63 -22.30
CA PRO A 894 -2.71 -22.69 -21.26
C PRO A 894 -3.78 -23.30 -20.35
N ILE A 895 -3.54 -23.27 -19.03
CA ILE A 895 -4.54 -23.69 -18.04
C ILE A 895 -5.66 -22.64 -18.02
N ALA A 896 -6.81 -23.00 -18.59
CA ALA A 896 -8.00 -22.15 -18.61
C ALA A 896 -8.66 -22.05 -17.22
N PRO A 897 -9.32 -20.92 -16.89
CA PRO A 897 -10.10 -20.81 -15.66
C PRO A 897 -11.36 -21.69 -15.76
N VAL A 898 -11.30 -22.88 -15.17
CA VAL A 898 -12.41 -23.84 -15.16
C VAL A 898 -13.57 -23.29 -14.32
N HIS A 899 -14.61 -22.80 -14.98
CA HIS A 899 -15.93 -22.76 -14.38
C HIS A 899 -16.42 -24.22 -14.20
N PRO A 900 -16.87 -24.63 -13.00
CA PRO A 900 -17.43 -25.96 -12.80
C PRO A 900 -18.64 -26.12 -13.72
N ALA A 901 -18.63 -27.20 -14.52
CA ALA A 901 -19.52 -27.33 -15.66
C ALA A 901 -21.01 -27.32 -15.25
N GLU A 902 -21.80 -26.49 -15.93
CA GLU A 902 -23.25 -26.57 -15.90
C GLU A 902 -23.66 -27.90 -16.58
N PRO A 903 -24.40 -28.79 -15.89
CA PRO A 903 -24.72 -30.10 -16.45
C PRO A 903 -25.58 -29.94 -17.71
N ALA A 904 -25.11 -30.51 -18.82
CA ALA A 904 -25.72 -30.31 -20.12
C ALA A 904 -27.18 -30.76 -20.14
N ARG A 905 -28.07 -29.89 -20.63
CA ARG A 905 -29.46 -30.24 -20.95
C ARG A 905 -29.50 -31.19 -22.14
N THR A 906 -29.43 -32.49 -21.89
CA THR A 906 -29.84 -33.51 -22.85
C THR A 906 -31.34 -33.33 -23.14
N GLY A 907 -31.70 -33.05 -24.39
CA GLY A 907 -33.09 -32.90 -24.79
C GLY A 907 -33.75 -34.24 -25.08
N SER A 908 -34.95 -34.42 -24.51
CA SER A 908 -35.97 -35.38 -24.91
C SER A 908 -37.34 -34.74 -24.68
#